data_AF-A0A820YWQ0-F1
#
_entry.id   AF-A0A820YWQ0-F1
#
_cell.length_a   1.000
_cell.length_b   1.000
_cell.length_c   1.000
_cell.angle_alpha   90.00
_cell.angle_beta   90.00
_cell.angle_gamma   90.00
#
_symmetry.space_group_name_H-M   'P 1'
#
loop_
_entity.id
_entity.type
_entity.pdbx_description
1 polymer ?
#
loop_
_entity_poly.entity_id
_entity_poly.type
_entity_poly.pdbx_seq_one_letter_code
_entity_poly.pdbx_strand_id
1 'polypeptide(L)'
;MNDLQDLNIFILVFFFSEIWEYIKTTRAEVHDLENRLHNAKANVEQIQRLMSTWQDVPLYKRSEGKSTLLYLDDKEQRLNNRYKEVDETGKKIHGLLKENGELLKVENYDNDAWKNYVDYVDQMVLEGFRKIINCNLVFFLRETDSAQNPDPLFESQLQLQAPNMLFNPSMDENDKNTFSELIEDLLDTIYKQGSLIPRLAAHINQANYQDALEHMQDLADLRTDFIDRVHAVIAKANEYRALFNKYAYLWVDDRQEFMRQFLLYGHVLTQEEIEANAEQGVPQNPPTLQQFKEQVDTYESIYEEVKLADFIKLHDKGLNVTVNEGDYDSLVGVMSHLGAVREKQPMFDVMFEPLKQKLELLKSYGQEINDDVYERLNALPEKWANTKKLALNVKQQVAPLQTNEVANLRRKVANFDVRQYEFREKFRKDLPFSYDQTHVYRKLDQGHIDISTMEREMQMLNDSAALFEVTVPDFKQVKQCRKEIKLLKQLWDYICLVRTTFDDWKKTKWREINAETMDQECKKFAKDIRALDKEMRAWNAYSGLDDAVKNMMTSLRAVTELQNPAIRERHWLELMKATGVKFEMTDSTTFADLLALRLHQYEDEVKNIVDKAVKEMAMEKVLRELDNTWKTMEFTLEPHTRTKLPLIAVQEELIEVLEENQVQLQNMLTSKYIAHFLKEVTDWQRSLSQADQVIHILIEVQKTWSHLESIFIGSQDIRNQLPEDSARFDTIDKDFRQIASENQQNLNVVHCTNRPKLNDRLEDIKSRLSLCEKALADYLETKRLAFPRFYFVSAADLLDILSNGNEPEKVMRHLTKLFDSMSKLKLTEERGATIKEATAMWAKDGEYMTFPSPCDLSGQVEVWLNRLLEKQCETVRYHLTEAVGAYEEKPRDQWIMDYQAQVALTGSQIWWTVEVCSAFAKLEEGYENALKDFYRKQVTQLNA
;
A
#
# COMPACT_ATOMS: atom_id res chain seq x y z
N MET A 1 -46.81 -2.88 8.49
CA MET A 1 -47.10 -1.67 9.29
C MET A 1 -48.44 -1.83 10.01
N ASN A 2 -48.63 -2.87 10.85
CA ASN A 2 -49.87 -3.00 11.63
C ASN A 2 -49.84 -3.93 12.85
N ASP A 3 -48.69 -4.22 13.49
CA ASP A 3 -48.65 -4.96 14.78
C ASP A 3 -47.44 -4.57 15.66
N LEU A 4 -47.11 -3.27 15.73
CA LEU A 4 -45.97 -2.78 16.53
C LEU A 4 -46.32 -1.54 17.38
N GLN A 5 -47.58 -1.39 17.81
CA GLN A 5 -48.02 -0.23 18.58
C GLN A 5 -48.12 -0.42 20.11
N ASP A 6 -47.84 -1.62 20.66
CA ASP A 6 -48.04 -1.88 22.10
C ASP A 6 -46.80 -2.39 22.86
N LEU A 7 -45.59 -1.96 22.49
CA LEU A 7 -44.42 -2.14 23.36
C LEU A 7 -43.87 -0.80 23.83
N ASN A 8 -44.34 -0.42 25.01
CA ASN A 8 -43.90 0.68 25.84
C ASN A 8 -42.40 0.54 26.14
N ILE A 9 -41.55 1.18 25.33
CA ILE A 9 -40.08 1.25 25.49
C ILE A 9 -39.69 1.79 26.88
N PHE A 10 -40.58 2.52 27.56
CA PHE A 10 -40.36 3.06 28.90
C PHE A 10 -40.44 2.02 30.04
N ILE A 11 -41.03 0.84 29.82
CA ILE A 11 -41.17 -0.19 30.87
C ILE A 11 -40.03 -1.24 30.80
N LEU A 12 -39.38 -1.40 29.66
CA LEU A 12 -38.32 -2.41 29.46
C LEU A 12 -36.99 -2.04 30.15
N VAL A 13 -36.65 -0.76 30.26
CA VAL A 13 -35.34 -0.31 30.79
C VAL A 13 -35.11 -0.71 32.26
N PHE A 14 -36.17 -1.04 33.01
CA PHE A 14 -36.07 -1.22 34.47
C PHE A 14 -35.96 -2.67 34.99
N PHE A 15 -36.18 -3.71 34.16
CA PHE A 15 -36.32 -5.08 34.73
C PHE A 15 -35.67 -6.27 34.02
N PHE A 16 -34.91 -6.13 32.94
CA PHE A 16 -34.31 -7.32 32.30
C PHE A 16 -32.83 -7.16 31.95
N SER A 17 -31.98 -8.01 32.54
CA SER A 17 -30.58 -8.24 32.15
C SER A 17 -30.39 -8.72 30.71
N GLU A 18 -31.49 -9.04 30.01
CA GLU A 18 -31.53 -9.61 28.65
C GLU A 18 -31.57 -8.54 27.54
N ILE A 19 -31.84 -7.26 27.86
CA ILE A 19 -31.92 -6.20 26.84
C ILE A 19 -30.56 -5.89 26.23
N TRP A 20 -29.49 -5.95 27.03
CA TRP A 20 -28.14 -5.73 26.54
C TRP A 20 -27.65 -6.86 25.65
N GLU A 21 -28.02 -8.10 25.98
CA GLU A 21 -27.84 -9.28 25.13
C GLU A 21 -28.58 -9.11 23.80
N TYR A 22 -29.84 -8.68 23.83
CA TYR A 22 -30.62 -8.39 22.63
C TYR A 22 -29.97 -7.30 21.76
N ILE A 23 -29.56 -6.17 22.35
CA ILE A 23 -28.87 -5.08 21.64
C ILE A 23 -27.55 -5.57 21.04
N LYS A 24 -26.76 -6.38 21.76
CA LYS A 24 -25.51 -6.96 21.25
C LYS A 24 -25.76 -7.88 20.06
N THR A 25 -26.75 -8.76 20.16
CA THR A 25 -27.12 -9.69 19.09
C THR A 25 -27.63 -8.95 17.86
N THR A 26 -28.55 -8.00 18.03
CA THR A 26 -29.05 -7.17 16.93
C THR A 26 -27.93 -6.34 16.30
N ARG A 27 -27.00 -5.78 17.10
CA ARG A 27 -25.85 -5.04 16.56
C ARG A 27 -24.91 -5.95 15.75
N ALA A 28 -24.68 -7.18 16.21
CA ALA A 28 -23.87 -8.16 15.49
C ALA A 28 -24.53 -8.56 14.16
N GLU A 29 -25.85 -8.77 14.15
CA GLU A 29 -26.62 -9.06 12.93
C GLU A 29 -26.62 -7.90 11.93
N VAL A 30 -26.77 -6.65 12.41
CA VAL A 30 -26.68 -5.45 11.58
C VAL A 30 -25.28 -5.29 10.99
N HIS A 31 -24.23 -5.54 11.78
CA HIS A 31 -22.85 -5.47 11.31
C HIS A 31 -22.52 -6.59 10.30
N ASP A 32 -23.01 -7.81 10.51
CA ASP A 32 -22.93 -8.91 9.52
C ASP A 32 -23.61 -8.52 8.20
N LEU A 33 -24.81 -7.94 8.27
CA LEU A 33 -25.54 -7.48 7.10
C LEU A 33 -24.82 -6.34 6.37
N GLU A 34 -24.29 -5.36 7.11
CA GLU A 34 -23.49 -4.24 6.59
C GLU A 34 -22.26 -4.75 5.83
N ASN A 35 -21.49 -5.66 6.44
CA ASN A 35 -20.30 -6.23 5.82
C ASN A 35 -20.64 -7.01 4.54
N ARG A 36 -21.70 -7.82 4.56
CA ARG A 36 -22.14 -8.59 3.38
C ARG A 36 -22.60 -7.67 2.24
N LEU A 37 -23.37 -6.62 2.55
CA LEU A 37 -23.79 -5.61 1.56
C LEU A 37 -22.61 -4.82 0.99
N HIS A 38 -21.67 -4.44 1.84
CA HIS A 38 -20.46 -3.72 1.42
C HIS A 38 -19.63 -4.55 0.43
N ASN A 39 -19.37 -5.81 0.76
CA ASN A 39 -18.62 -6.73 -0.10
C ASN A 39 -19.37 -7.04 -1.40
N ALA A 40 -20.70 -7.26 -1.33
CA ALA A 40 -21.50 -7.49 -2.54
C ALA A 40 -21.48 -6.28 -3.49
N LYS A 41 -21.54 -5.06 -2.94
CA LYS A 41 -21.39 -3.82 -3.71
C LYS A 41 -19.99 -3.70 -4.33
N ALA A 42 -18.94 -3.96 -3.57
CA ALA A 42 -17.57 -3.92 -4.06
C ALA A 42 -17.34 -4.89 -5.23
N ASN A 43 -17.93 -6.09 -5.16
CA ASN A 43 -17.90 -7.09 -6.23
C ASN A 43 -18.59 -6.58 -7.50
N VAL A 44 -19.75 -5.92 -7.39
CA VAL A 44 -20.43 -5.31 -8.56
C VAL A 44 -19.58 -4.20 -9.18
N GLU A 45 -19.00 -3.31 -8.38
CA GLU A 45 -18.08 -2.26 -8.86
C GLU A 45 -16.82 -2.85 -9.52
N GLN A 46 -16.36 -4.00 -9.05
CA GLN A 46 -15.25 -4.72 -9.67
C GLN A 46 -15.64 -5.31 -11.04
N ILE A 47 -16.82 -5.93 -11.18
CA ILE A 47 -17.32 -6.41 -12.48
C ILE A 47 -17.41 -5.24 -13.48
N GLN A 48 -17.92 -4.08 -13.05
CA GLN A 48 -17.99 -2.89 -13.90
C GLN A 48 -16.61 -2.41 -14.36
N ARG A 49 -15.63 -2.38 -13.45
CA ARG A 49 -14.24 -2.01 -13.76
C ARG A 49 -13.59 -2.99 -14.74
N LEU A 50 -13.79 -4.29 -14.53
CA LEU A 50 -13.29 -5.34 -15.41
C LEU A 50 -13.79 -5.15 -16.85
N MET A 51 -15.09 -4.90 -17.04
CA MET A 51 -15.67 -4.66 -18.36
C MET A 51 -15.24 -3.34 -19.02
N SER A 52 -14.81 -2.35 -18.22
CA SER A 52 -14.34 -1.05 -18.74
C SER A 52 -12.90 -1.10 -19.28
N THR A 53 -12.15 -2.18 -19.03
CA THR A 53 -10.72 -2.31 -19.38
C THR A 53 -10.42 -2.06 -20.86
N TRP A 54 -11.34 -2.45 -21.74
CA TRP A 54 -11.12 -2.45 -23.19
C TRP A 54 -12.00 -1.45 -23.95
N GLN A 55 -12.80 -0.64 -23.24
CA GLN A 55 -13.77 0.25 -23.88
C GLN A 55 -13.10 1.36 -24.72
N ASP A 56 -11.85 1.72 -24.43
CA ASP A 56 -11.11 2.80 -25.10
C ASP A 56 -9.89 2.27 -25.91
N VAL A 57 -9.74 0.95 -26.01
CA VAL A 57 -8.56 0.31 -26.61
C VAL A 57 -9.02 -0.57 -27.79
N PRO A 58 -8.94 -0.05 -29.03
CA PRO A 58 -9.31 -0.82 -30.21
C PRO A 58 -8.37 -2.03 -30.38
N LEU A 59 -8.92 -3.11 -30.93
CA LEU A 59 -8.25 -4.37 -31.22
C LEU A 59 -7.22 -4.21 -32.34
N TYR A 60 -7.52 -3.32 -33.29
CA TYR A 60 -6.64 -3.02 -34.42
C TYR A 60 -6.04 -1.62 -34.28
N LYS A 61 -4.82 -1.45 -34.82
CA LYS A 61 -4.08 -0.19 -34.83
C LYS A 61 -3.23 -0.07 -36.10
N ARG A 62 -2.84 1.16 -36.45
CA ARG A 62 -1.85 1.42 -37.52
C ARG A 62 -0.47 0.87 -37.11
N SER A 63 0.38 0.61 -38.09
CA SER A 63 1.77 0.20 -37.87
C SER A 63 2.55 1.29 -37.14
N GLU A 64 3.28 0.93 -36.08
CA GLU A 64 4.20 1.84 -35.39
C GLU A 64 5.52 1.95 -36.19
N GLY A 65 5.54 2.72 -37.28
CA GLY A 65 6.71 2.84 -38.16
C GLY A 65 6.52 3.63 -39.47
N LYS A 66 7.34 3.30 -40.49
CA LYS A 66 7.42 3.98 -41.81
C LYS A 66 6.15 3.87 -42.69
N SER A 67 5.15 3.09 -42.29
CA SER A 67 3.94 2.83 -43.07
C SER A 67 2.70 3.29 -42.31
N THR A 68 1.79 3.98 -42.99
CA THR A 68 0.52 4.45 -42.43
C THR A 68 -0.56 3.38 -42.41
N LEU A 69 -0.28 2.17 -42.89
CA LEU A 69 -1.26 1.09 -43.08
C LEU A 69 -1.66 0.39 -41.77
N LEU A 70 -2.77 -0.35 -41.81
CA LEU A 70 -3.22 -1.26 -40.76
C LEU A 70 -2.20 -2.37 -40.54
N TYR A 71 -1.79 -2.58 -39.29
CA TYR A 71 -0.80 -3.61 -38.96
C TYR A 71 -1.47 -4.96 -38.70
N LEU A 72 -1.27 -5.90 -39.63
CA LEU A 72 -1.88 -7.24 -39.62
C LEU A 72 -0.88 -8.39 -39.38
N ASP A 73 0.43 -8.13 -39.40
CA ASP A 73 1.46 -9.18 -39.25
C ASP A 73 1.39 -9.91 -37.90
N ASP A 74 0.90 -9.25 -36.84
CA ASP A 74 0.74 -9.79 -35.48
C ASP A 74 -0.73 -10.07 -35.12
N LYS A 75 -1.64 -10.08 -36.12
CA LYS A 75 -3.10 -10.21 -35.92
C LYS A 75 -3.45 -11.41 -35.02
N GLU A 76 -2.98 -12.61 -35.35
CA GLU A 76 -3.28 -13.83 -34.59
C GLU A 76 -2.80 -13.74 -33.13
N GLN A 77 -1.58 -13.22 -32.91
CA GLN A 77 -1.02 -13.09 -31.58
C GLN A 77 -1.84 -12.09 -30.74
N ARG A 78 -2.23 -10.96 -31.31
CA ARG A 78 -3.02 -9.94 -30.62
C ARG A 78 -4.43 -10.44 -30.30
N LEU A 79 -5.07 -11.13 -31.25
CA LEU A 79 -6.37 -11.77 -31.05
C LEU A 79 -6.31 -12.80 -29.92
N ASN A 80 -5.32 -13.69 -29.94
CA ASN A 80 -5.15 -14.71 -28.91
C ASN A 80 -4.94 -14.08 -27.52
N ASN A 81 -4.13 -13.02 -27.43
CA ASN A 81 -3.93 -12.30 -26.17
C ASN A 81 -5.24 -11.66 -25.67
N ARG A 82 -5.94 -10.90 -26.53
CA ARG A 82 -7.19 -10.24 -26.13
C ARG A 82 -8.26 -11.26 -25.75
N TYR A 83 -8.42 -12.33 -26.52
CA TYR A 83 -9.42 -13.36 -26.24
C TYR A 83 -9.15 -14.09 -24.93
N LYS A 84 -7.87 -14.38 -24.65
CA LYS A 84 -7.48 -14.97 -23.38
C LYS A 84 -7.79 -14.04 -22.20
N GLU A 85 -7.50 -12.74 -22.33
CA GLU A 85 -7.83 -11.77 -21.29
C GLU A 85 -9.34 -11.65 -21.04
N VAL A 86 -10.15 -11.67 -22.11
CA VAL A 86 -11.62 -11.63 -22.03
C VAL A 86 -12.18 -12.91 -21.39
N ASP A 87 -11.69 -14.09 -21.77
CA ASP A 87 -12.07 -15.39 -21.18
C ASP A 87 -11.71 -15.46 -19.69
N GLU A 88 -10.48 -15.07 -19.31
CA GLU A 88 -10.04 -15.02 -17.92
C GLU A 88 -10.88 -14.03 -17.09
N THR A 89 -11.27 -12.91 -17.69
CA THR A 89 -12.15 -11.93 -17.06
C THR A 89 -13.56 -12.46 -16.89
N GLY A 90 -14.09 -13.18 -17.89
CA GLY A 90 -15.35 -13.91 -17.77
C GLY A 90 -15.36 -14.86 -16.58
N LYS A 91 -14.31 -15.67 -16.42
CA LYS A 91 -14.16 -16.57 -15.26
C LYS A 91 -14.19 -15.82 -13.93
N LYS A 92 -13.53 -14.66 -13.85
CA LYS A 92 -13.56 -13.80 -12.65
C LYS A 92 -14.95 -13.24 -12.38
N ILE A 93 -15.65 -12.76 -13.40
CA ILE A 93 -17.01 -12.22 -13.27
C ILE A 93 -17.98 -13.29 -12.77
N HIS A 94 -17.91 -14.51 -13.32
CA HIS A 94 -18.68 -15.66 -12.83
C HIS A 94 -18.34 -15.99 -11.37
N GLY A 95 -17.06 -15.91 -10.98
CA GLY A 95 -16.63 -16.07 -9.59
C GLY A 95 -17.21 -15.01 -8.64
N LEU A 96 -17.16 -13.74 -9.02
CA LEU A 96 -17.72 -12.61 -8.24
C LEU A 96 -19.24 -12.70 -8.12
N LEU A 97 -19.93 -13.15 -9.17
CA LEU A 97 -21.38 -13.37 -9.13
C LEU A 97 -21.73 -14.52 -8.15
N LYS A 98 -20.95 -15.60 -8.16
CA LYS A 98 -21.13 -16.71 -7.22
C LYS A 98 -20.89 -16.25 -5.77
N GLU A 99 -19.81 -15.52 -5.52
CA GLU A 99 -19.51 -14.94 -4.21
C GLU A 99 -20.64 -14.04 -3.71
N ASN A 100 -21.23 -13.23 -4.60
CA ASN A 100 -22.41 -12.43 -4.26
C ASN A 100 -23.62 -13.27 -3.86
N GLY A 101 -23.83 -14.44 -4.47
CA GLY A 101 -24.86 -15.39 -4.05
C GLY A 101 -24.65 -15.89 -2.62
N GLU A 102 -23.40 -16.18 -2.25
CA GLU A 102 -23.00 -16.60 -0.91
C GLU A 102 -23.17 -15.45 0.12
N LEU A 103 -22.73 -14.24 -0.22
CA LEU A 103 -22.86 -13.03 0.63
C LEU A 103 -24.33 -12.64 0.85
N LEU A 104 -25.18 -12.78 -0.17
CA LEU A 104 -26.61 -12.52 -0.07
C LEU A 104 -27.40 -13.68 0.55
N LYS A 105 -26.72 -14.80 0.91
CA LYS A 105 -27.32 -16.00 1.51
C LYS A 105 -28.47 -16.55 0.66
N VAL A 106 -28.25 -16.67 -0.65
CA VAL A 106 -29.25 -17.19 -1.58
C VAL A 106 -29.38 -18.70 -1.39
N GLU A 107 -30.49 -19.13 -0.77
CA GLU A 107 -30.78 -20.55 -0.56
C GLU A 107 -31.32 -21.23 -1.83
N ASN A 108 -32.07 -20.48 -2.64
CA ASN A 108 -32.64 -20.94 -3.90
C ASN A 108 -32.28 -19.99 -5.05
N TYR A 109 -31.36 -20.42 -5.90
CA TYR A 109 -30.90 -19.68 -7.08
C TYR A 109 -31.96 -19.60 -8.19
N ASP A 110 -33.07 -20.34 -8.10
CA ASP A 110 -34.19 -20.23 -9.04
C ASP A 110 -35.23 -19.17 -8.65
N ASN A 111 -35.05 -18.47 -7.54
CA ASN A 111 -35.93 -17.40 -7.09
C ASN A 111 -35.89 -16.18 -8.04
N ASP A 112 -37.05 -15.60 -8.33
CA ASP A 112 -37.21 -14.38 -9.14
C ASP A 112 -36.35 -13.21 -8.65
N ALA A 113 -36.16 -13.06 -7.33
CA ALA A 113 -35.30 -12.01 -6.77
C ALA A 113 -33.82 -12.18 -7.16
N TRP A 114 -33.33 -13.41 -7.18
CA TRP A 114 -31.96 -13.69 -7.63
C TRP A 114 -31.84 -13.58 -9.14
N LYS A 115 -32.83 -14.06 -9.91
CA LYS A 115 -32.87 -13.90 -11.37
C LYS A 115 -32.82 -12.43 -11.79
N ASN A 116 -33.58 -11.55 -11.12
CA ASN A 116 -33.54 -10.11 -11.35
C ASN A 116 -32.16 -9.50 -11.03
N TYR A 117 -31.47 -9.98 -9.98
CA TYR A 117 -30.12 -9.53 -9.66
C TYR A 117 -29.10 -10.00 -10.70
N VAL A 118 -29.19 -11.26 -11.13
CA VAL A 118 -28.36 -11.80 -12.20
C VAL A 118 -28.60 -11.03 -13.50
N ASP A 119 -29.86 -10.71 -13.84
CA ASP A 119 -30.20 -9.88 -15.00
C ASP A 119 -29.55 -8.49 -14.94
N TYR A 120 -29.52 -7.86 -13.76
CA TYR A 120 -28.84 -6.58 -13.57
C TYR A 120 -27.33 -6.68 -13.86
N VAL A 121 -26.65 -7.71 -13.34
CA VAL A 121 -25.21 -7.91 -13.58
C VAL A 121 -24.94 -8.34 -15.03
N ASP A 122 -25.80 -9.17 -15.61
CA ASP A 122 -25.75 -9.63 -16.99
C ASP A 122 -25.89 -8.45 -17.98
N GLN A 123 -26.81 -7.52 -17.72
CA GLN A 123 -26.96 -6.28 -18.50
C GLN A 123 -25.70 -5.40 -18.42
N MET A 124 -25.02 -5.36 -17.28
CA MET A 124 -23.78 -4.61 -17.12
C MET A 124 -22.65 -5.19 -17.99
N VAL A 125 -22.57 -6.53 -18.10
CA VAL A 125 -21.62 -7.21 -19.00
C VAL A 125 -21.99 -6.96 -20.47
N LEU A 126 -23.28 -7.02 -20.81
CA LEU A 126 -23.77 -6.73 -22.15
C LEU A 126 -23.41 -5.29 -22.59
N GLU A 127 -23.64 -4.29 -21.73
CA GLU A 127 -23.26 -2.89 -21.99
C GLU A 127 -21.74 -2.71 -22.09
N GLY A 128 -20.96 -3.45 -21.30
CA GLY A 128 -19.52 -3.50 -21.43
C GLY A 128 -19.06 -3.98 -22.81
N PHE A 129 -19.60 -5.09 -23.30
CA PHE A 129 -19.30 -5.58 -24.64
C PHE A 129 -19.76 -4.63 -25.75
N ARG A 130 -20.92 -4.01 -25.60
CA ARG A 130 -21.41 -2.99 -26.53
C ARG A 130 -20.40 -1.86 -26.71
N LYS A 131 -19.84 -1.34 -25.61
CA LYS A 131 -18.80 -0.29 -25.66
C LYS A 131 -17.51 -0.75 -26.34
N ILE A 132 -17.08 -1.99 -26.08
CA ILE A 132 -15.88 -2.58 -26.71
C ILE A 132 -16.06 -2.67 -28.22
N ILE A 133 -17.20 -3.19 -28.70
CA ILE A 133 -17.47 -3.30 -30.14
C ILE A 133 -17.60 -1.91 -30.77
N ASN A 134 -18.32 -1.00 -30.12
CA ASN A 134 -18.48 0.37 -30.58
C ASN A 134 -17.12 1.07 -30.81
N CYS A 135 -16.20 0.96 -29.84
CA CYS A 135 -14.85 1.52 -29.94
C CYS A 135 -14.09 1.04 -31.20
N ASN A 136 -14.23 -0.23 -31.54
CA ASN A 136 -13.59 -0.82 -32.71
C ASN A 136 -14.23 -0.34 -34.03
N LEU A 137 -15.56 -0.25 -34.10
CA LEU A 137 -16.27 0.23 -35.28
C LEU A 137 -16.01 1.73 -35.52
N VAL A 138 -16.03 2.54 -34.46
CA VAL A 138 -15.71 3.97 -34.50
C VAL A 138 -14.27 4.20 -34.95
N PHE A 139 -13.33 3.35 -34.51
CA PHE A 139 -11.95 3.38 -35.00
C PHE A 139 -11.91 3.22 -36.53
N PHE A 140 -12.55 2.19 -37.09
CA PHE A 140 -12.56 2.00 -38.55
C PHE A 140 -13.23 3.16 -39.31
N LEU A 141 -14.35 3.67 -38.82
CA LEU A 141 -15.05 4.81 -39.45
C LEU A 141 -14.23 6.10 -39.42
N ARG A 142 -13.49 6.36 -38.32
CA ARG A 142 -12.63 7.53 -38.17
C ARG A 142 -11.37 7.42 -39.03
N GLU A 143 -10.74 6.25 -39.06
CA GLU A 143 -9.49 6.04 -39.80
C GLU A 143 -9.72 5.93 -41.32
N THR A 144 -10.95 5.66 -41.77
CA THR A 144 -11.33 5.65 -43.20
C THR A 144 -12.04 6.92 -43.67
N ASP A 145 -12.18 7.94 -42.80
CA ASP A 145 -12.69 9.25 -43.20
C ASP A 145 -11.59 10.09 -43.87
N SER A 146 -11.66 10.19 -45.20
CA SER A 146 -10.70 10.95 -46.02
C SER A 146 -10.58 12.44 -45.67
N ALA A 147 -11.58 13.03 -44.99
CA ALA A 147 -11.51 14.44 -44.56
C ALA A 147 -10.73 14.61 -43.26
N GLN A 148 -10.78 13.62 -42.36
CA GLN A 148 -10.11 13.67 -41.06
C GLN A 148 -8.74 12.99 -41.08
N ASN A 149 -8.58 11.93 -41.89
CA ASN A 149 -7.38 11.14 -42.01
C ASN A 149 -7.05 10.91 -43.50
N PRO A 150 -6.14 11.71 -44.09
CA PRO A 150 -5.79 11.57 -45.50
C PRO A 150 -4.94 10.33 -45.79
N ASP A 151 -4.37 9.70 -44.75
CA ASP A 151 -3.45 8.58 -44.90
C ASP A 151 -4.19 7.24 -45.05
N PRO A 152 -3.86 6.43 -46.07
CA PRO A 152 -4.57 5.19 -46.36
C PRO A 152 -4.43 4.18 -45.23
N LEU A 153 -5.52 3.46 -44.94
CA LEU A 153 -5.57 2.41 -43.92
C LEU A 153 -5.30 1.01 -44.51
N PHE A 154 -5.71 0.76 -45.75
CA PHE A 154 -5.57 -0.52 -46.45
C PHE A 154 -4.82 -0.34 -47.77
N GLU A 155 -4.17 -1.41 -48.23
CA GLU A 155 -3.48 -1.48 -49.52
C GLU A 155 -3.99 -2.67 -50.33
N SER A 156 -4.19 -2.48 -51.64
CA SER A 156 -4.42 -3.57 -52.61
C SER A 156 -3.63 -3.29 -53.88
N GLN A 157 -3.02 -4.33 -54.45
CA GLN A 157 -2.15 -4.22 -55.61
C GLN A 157 -2.86 -4.71 -56.87
N LEU A 158 -2.92 -3.87 -57.91
CA LEU A 158 -3.41 -4.25 -59.25
C LEU A 158 -2.27 -4.88 -60.06
N GLN A 159 -2.35 -6.18 -60.31
CA GLN A 159 -1.34 -6.95 -61.04
C GLN A 159 -1.91 -7.48 -62.35
N LEU A 160 -1.12 -7.40 -63.43
CA LEU A 160 -1.45 -8.03 -64.70
C LEU A 160 -1.02 -9.51 -64.66
N GLN A 161 -1.99 -10.42 -64.62
CA GLN A 161 -1.79 -11.86 -64.73
C GLN A 161 -2.58 -12.35 -65.93
N ALA A 162 -1.96 -12.32 -67.12
CA ALA A 162 -2.60 -12.65 -68.38
C ALA A 162 -3.42 -13.95 -68.27
N PRO A 163 -4.71 -13.94 -68.69
CA PRO A 163 -5.38 -12.91 -69.47
C PRO A 163 -5.99 -11.74 -68.65
N ASN A 164 -5.92 -11.75 -67.33
CA ASN A 164 -6.70 -10.85 -66.47
C ASN A 164 -5.85 -9.80 -65.72
N MET A 165 -6.45 -8.66 -65.42
CA MET A 165 -5.93 -7.71 -64.43
C MET A 165 -6.64 -7.97 -63.10
N LEU A 166 -5.89 -8.43 -62.11
CA LEU A 166 -6.43 -8.88 -60.83
C LEU A 166 -5.90 -7.99 -59.71
N PHE A 167 -6.79 -7.63 -58.79
CA PHE A 167 -6.40 -7.03 -57.52
C PHE A 167 -5.98 -8.12 -56.54
N ASN A 168 -5.00 -7.82 -55.69
CA ASN A 168 -4.64 -8.67 -54.55
C ASN A 168 -4.59 -7.82 -53.27
N PRO A 169 -5.52 -8.01 -52.31
CA PRO A 169 -6.68 -8.93 -52.33
C PRO A 169 -7.72 -8.60 -53.42
N SER A 170 -8.53 -9.57 -53.84
CA SER A 170 -9.44 -9.43 -54.99
C SER A 170 -10.59 -8.46 -54.71
N MET A 171 -11.00 -7.69 -55.71
CA MET A 171 -12.13 -6.74 -55.66
C MET A 171 -13.38 -7.30 -56.36
N ASP A 172 -13.35 -8.56 -56.78
CA ASP A 172 -14.46 -9.28 -57.39
C ASP A 172 -15.13 -10.16 -56.32
N GLU A 173 -16.46 -10.07 -56.19
CA GLU A 173 -17.23 -10.82 -55.20
C GLU A 173 -17.27 -12.33 -55.48
N ASN A 174 -16.93 -12.76 -56.70
CA ASN A 174 -16.95 -14.17 -57.10
C ASN A 174 -15.60 -14.88 -56.91
N ASP A 175 -14.54 -14.14 -56.56
CA ASP A 175 -13.19 -14.68 -56.36
C ASP A 175 -12.98 -15.18 -54.93
N LYS A 176 -11.88 -15.91 -54.71
CA LYS A 176 -11.41 -16.29 -53.37
C LYS A 176 -10.45 -15.23 -52.83
N ASN A 177 -10.46 -14.99 -51.52
CA ASN A 177 -9.60 -13.99 -50.85
C ASN A 177 -9.93 -12.56 -51.30
N THR A 178 -11.22 -12.24 -51.22
CA THR A 178 -11.72 -10.92 -51.59
C THR A 178 -11.42 -9.90 -50.50
N PHE A 179 -11.36 -8.63 -50.88
CA PHE A 179 -11.21 -7.54 -49.93
C PHE A 179 -12.42 -7.45 -49.00
N SER A 180 -13.64 -7.75 -49.50
CA SER A 180 -14.84 -7.85 -48.67
C SER A 180 -14.75 -8.98 -47.65
N GLU A 181 -14.24 -10.16 -48.02
CA GLU A 181 -13.99 -11.27 -47.09
C GLU A 181 -12.99 -10.89 -45.99
N LEU A 182 -11.93 -10.15 -46.34
CA LEU A 182 -10.96 -9.65 -45.36
C LEU A 182 -11.61 -8.69 -44.35
N ILE A 183 -12.48 -7.79 -44.83
CA ILE A 183 -13.18 -6.83 -43.97
C ILE A 183 -14.18 -7.54 -43.06
N GLU A 184 -14.96 -8.48 -43.60
CA GLU A 184 -15.90 -9.27 -42.80
C GLU A 184 -15.18 -10.10 -41.73
N ASP A 185 -14.04 -10.73 -42.04
CA ASP A 185 -13.24 -11.46 -41.04
C ASP A 185 -12.71 -10.54 -39.91
N LEU A 186 -12.34 -9.29 -40.23
CA LEU A 186 -11.97 -8.30 -39.20
C LEU A 186 -13.16 -7.89 -38.33
N LEU A 187 -14.37 -7.80 -38.89
CA LEU A 187 -15.59 -7.48 -38.14
C LEU A 187 -16.02 -8.68 -37.29
N ASP A 188 -16.04 -9.88 -37.85
CA ASP A 188 -16.41 -11.11 -37.16
C ASP A 188 -15.51 -11.39 -35.95
N THR A 189 -14.20 -11.11 -36.08
CA THR A 189 -13.27 -11.21 -34.95
C THR A 189 -13.53 -10.16 -33.85
N ILE A 190 -14.06 -8.98 -34.19
CA ILE A 190 -14.49 -8.00 -33.19
C ILE A 190 -15.72 -8.51 -32.42
N TYR A 191 -16.75 -9.00 -33.14
CA TYR A 191 -18.00 -9.48 -32.54
C TYR A 191 -17.82 -10.78 -31.75
N LYS A 192 -16.90 -11.65 -32.18
CA LYS A 192 -16.56 -12.90 -31.50
C LYS A 192 -16.11 -12.69 -30.06
N GLN A 193 -15.65 -11.50 -29.66
CA GLN A 193 -15.35 -11.18 -28.27
C GLN A 193 -16.57 -11.41 -27.34
N GLY A 194 -17.79 -11.13 -27.83
CA GLY A 194 -19.04 -11.39 -27.09
C GLY A 194 -19.35 -12.88 -26.87
N SER A 195 -18.68 -13.78 -27.60
CA SER A 195 -18.84 -15.23 -27.44
C SER A 195 -17.99 -15.83 -26.32
N LEU A 196 -16.96 -15.10 -25.87
CA LEU A 196 -15.93 -15.62 -24.97
C LEU A 196 -16.37 -15.70 -23.51
N ILE A 197 -17.41 -14.96 -23.14
CA ILE A 197 -17.98 -15.00 -21.79
C ILE A 197 -19.34 -15.71 -21.89
N PRO A 198 -19.53 -16.84 -21.18
CA PRO A 198 -20.83 -17.46 -21.06
C PRO A 198 -21.83 -16.50 -20.44
N ARG A 199 -23.08 -16.52 -20.92
CA ARG A 199 -24.14 -15.66 -20.39
C ARG A 199 -24.33 -15.88 -18.89
N LEU A 200 -24.50 -14.81 -18.11
CA LEU A 200 -24.69 -14.92 -16.66
C LEU A 200 -26.14 -15.30 -16.35
N ALA A 201 -27.08 -14.70 -17.07
CA ALA A 201 -28.51 -14.97 -16.98
C ALA A 201 -28.88 -16.25 -17.77
N ALA A 202 -28.69 -17.41 -17.14
CA ALA A 202 -28.96 -18.71 -17.76
C ALA A 202 -30.41 -18.89 -18.23
N HIS A 203 -31.38 -18.17 -17.64
CA HIS A 203 -32.79 -18.21 -18.01
C HIS A 203 -33.11 -17.51 -19.35
N ILE A 204 -32.18 -16.72 -19.90
CA ILE A 204 -32.33 -16.05 -21.20
C ILE A 204 -32.15 -17.05 -22.38
N ASN A 205 -31.72 -18.30 -22.11
CA ASN A 205 -31.51 -19.36 -23.11
C ASN A 205 -30.54 -18.96 -24.25
N GLN A 206 -29.65 -18.00 -23.99
CA GLN A 206 -28.54 -17.65 -24.87
C GLN A 206 -27.24 -18.18 -24.27
N ALA A 207 -26.37 -18.76 -25.10
CA ALA A 207 -25.10 -19.30 -24.64
C ALA A 207 -24.10 -18.20 -24.22
N ASN A 208 -24.12 -17.06 -24.92
CA ASN A 208 -23.17 -15.95 -24.75
C ASN A 208 -23.81 -14.62 -25.17
N TYR A 209 -23.01 -13.55 -25.23
CA TYR A 209 -23.50 -12.20 -25.52
C TYR A 209 -23.48 -11.84 -27.02
N GLN A 210 -22.85 -12.66 -27.89
CA GLN A 210 -22.62 -12.31 -29.29
C GLN A 210 -23.93 -12.04 -30.06
N ASP A 211 -24.88 -12.97 -29.98
CA ASP A 211 -26.18 -12.85 -30.66
C ASP A 211 -26.92 -11.56 -30.26
N ALA A 212 -26.92 -11.23 -28.97
CA ALA A 212 -27.54 -10.00 -28.48
C ALA A 212 -26.86 -8.73 -29.03
N LEU A 213 -25.54 -8.75 -29.22
CA LEU A 213 -24.75 -7.62 -29.74
C LEU A 213 -24.92 -7.44 -31.25
N GLU A 214 -25.08 -8.52 -32.01
CA GLU A 214 -25.33 -8.48 -33.45
C GLU A 214 -26.69 -7.87 -33.80
N HIS A 215 -27.68 -8.03 -32.91
CA HIS A 215 -29.01 -7.45 -33.05
C HIS A 215 -29.15 -6.04 -32.45
N MET A 216 -28.08 -5.47 -31.88
CA MET A 216 -28.11 -4.08 -31.40
C MET A 216 -28.08 -3.10 -32.56
N GLN A 217 -29.12 -2.28 -32.66
CA GLN A 217 -29.32 -1.40 -33.80
C GLN A 217 -28.21 -0.37 -33.97
N ASP A 218 -27.72 0.21 -32.88
CA ASP A 218 -26.65 1.22 -32.93
C ASP A 218 -25.31 0.63 -33.40
N LEU A 219 -25.00 -0.63 -33.08
CA LEU A 219 -23.82 -1.32 -33.59
C LEU A 219 -24.00 -1.75 -35.05
N ALA A 220 -25.21 -2.21 -35.41
CA ALA A 220 -25.56 -2.58 -36.77
C ALA A 220 -25.45 -1.38 -37.73
N ASP A 221 -25.94 -0.21 -37.32
CA ASP A 221 -25.84 1.03 -38.10
C ASP A 221 -24.37 1.39 -38.40
N LEU A 222 -23.49 1.34 -37.39
CA LEU A 222 -22.05 1.60 -37.56
C LEU A 222 -21.36 0.57 -38.44
N ARG A 223 -21.76 -0.71 -38.35
CA ARG A 223 -21.25 -1.79 -39.21
C ARG A 223 -21.65 -1.54 -40.67
N THR A 224 -22.92 -1.24 -40.92
CA THR A 224 -23.43 -0.95 -42.27
C THR A 224 -22.74 0.28 -42.87
N ASP A 225 -22.58 1.36 -42.11
CA ASP A 225 -21.87 2.56 -42.57
C ASP A 225 -20.44 2.26 -43.02
N PHE A 226 -19.73 1.37 -42.30
CA PHE A 226 -18.38 0.98 -42.66
C PHE A 226 -18.35 0.10 -43.91
N ILE A 227 -19.24 -0.89 -44.00
CA ILE A 227 -19.36 -1.79 -45.16
C ILE A 227 -19.74 -1.00 -46.43
N ASP A 228 -20.67 -0.06 -46.35
CA ASP A 228 -21.09 0.76 -47.49
C ASP A 228 -19.95 1.62 -48.04
N ARG A 229 -19.09 2.16 -47.15
CA ARG A 229 -17.87 2.86 -47.56
C ARG A 229 -16.90 1.94 -48.30
N VAL A 230 -16.74 0.71 -47.82
CA VAL A 230 -15.89 -0.31 -48.46
C VAL A 230 -16.42 -0.65 -49.85
N HIS A 231 -17.70 -0.95 -49.99
CA HIS A 231 -18.33 -1.23 -51.29
C HIS A 231 -18.20 -0.06 -52.27
N ALA A 232 -18.38 1.18 -51.80
CA ALA A 232 -18.21 2.36 -52.65
C ALA A 232 -16.78 2.51 -53.18
N VAL A 233 -15.76 2.13 -52.41
CA VAL A 233 -14.36 2.12 -52.84
C VAL A 233 -14.07 0.97 -53.81
N ILE A 234 -14.61 -0.22 -53.56
CA ILE A 234 -14.51 -1.40 -54.45
C ILE A 234 -15.08 -1.07 -55.84
N ALA A 235 -16.25 -0.42 -55.90
CA ALA A 235 -16.85 0.01 -57.17
C ALA A 235 -15.93 0.95 -57.95
N LYS A 236 -15.38 1.98 -57.29
CA LYS A 236 -14.42 2.92 -57.91
C LYS A 236 -13.13 2.23 -58.39
N ALA A 237 -12.63 1.26 -57.64
CA ALA A 237 -11.44 0.49 -58.02
C ALA A 237 -11.70 -0.39 -59.26
N ASN A 238 -12.88 -0.99 -59.35
CA ASN A 238 -13.31 -1.77 -60.51
C ASN A 238 -13.56 -0.89 -61.75
N GLU A 239 -14.13 0.30 -61.59
CA GLU A 239 -14.24 1.31 -62.66
C GLU A 239 -12.85 1.71 -63.19
N TYR A 240 -11.89 1.94 -62.30
CA TYR A 240 -10.51 2.26 -62.68
C TYR A 240 -9.83 1.10 -63.43
N ARG A 241 -10.03 -0.15 -63.00
CA ARG A 241 -9.55 -1.34 -63.71
C ARG A 241 -10.14 -1.42 -65.12
N ALA A 242 -11.44 -1.14 -65.28
CA ALA A 242 -12.12 -1.21 -66.57
C ALA A 242 -11.53 -0.25 -67.62
N LEU A 243 -10.90 0.87 -67.22
CA LEU A 243 -10.22 1.79 -68.13
C LEU A 243 -9.07 1.14 -68.91
N PHE A 244 -8.52 0.03 -68.42
CA PHE A 244 -7.44 -0.70 -69.07
C PHE A 244 -7.95 -1.77 -70.04
N ASN A 245 -9.23 -2.16 -69.99
CA ASN A 245 -9.79 -3.21 -70.86
C ASN A 245 -9.68 -2.87 -72.35
N LYS A 246 -9.63 -1.59 -72.73
CA LYS A 246 -9.36 -1.17 -74.12
C LYS A 246 -8.01 -1.66 -74.67
N TYR A 247 -7.09 -2.03 -73.80
CA TYR A 247 -5.77 -2.53 -74.16
C TYR A 247 -5.64 -4.05 -74.00
N ALA A 248 -6.74 -4.76 -73.66
CA ALA A 248 -6.72 -6.17 -73.29
C ALA A 248 -6.16 -7.10 -74.36
N TYR A 249 -6.35 -6.76 -75.64
CA TYR A 249 -5.78 -7.50 -76.77
C TYR A 249 -4.25 -7.64 -76.70
N LEU A 250 -3.54 -6.75 -76.00
CA LEU A 250 -2.07 -6.82 -75.86
C LEU A 250 -1.57 -7.99 -74.99
N TRP A 251 -2.44 -8.56 -74.15
CA TRP A 251 -2.07 -9.63 -73.21
C TRP A 251 -3.06 -10.81 -73.16
N VAL A 252 -4.25 -10.70 -73.74
CA VAL A 252 -5.23 -11.80 -73.88
C VAL A 252 -4.95 -12.64 -75.13
N ASP A 253 -4.48 -12.01 -76.20
CA ASP A 253 -4.29 -12.68 -77.49
C ASP A 253 -3.00 -13.51 -77.48
N ASP A 254 -3.10 -14.80 -77.83
CA ASP A 254 -1.93 -15.64 -78.05
C ASP A 254 -1.19 -15.15 -79.30
N ARG A 255 -0.01 -14.56 -79.08
CA ARG A 255 0.83 -13.99 -80.13
C ARG A 255 1.18 -15.00 -81.24
N GLN A 256 1.27 -16.29 -80.90
CA GLN A 256 1.54 -17.34 -81.89
C GLN A 256 0.29 -17.68 -82.70
N GLU A 257 -0.88 -17.74 -82.07
CA GLU A 257 -2.15 -18.02 -82.76
C GLU A 257 -2.64 -16.82 -83.58
N PHE A 258 -2.52 -15.60 -83.05
CA PHE A 258 -2.73 -14.35 -83.79
C PHE A 258 -1.82 -14.33 -85.03
N MET A 259 -0.52 -14.60 -84.86
CA MET A 259 0.42 -14.64 -85.98
C MET A 259 0.07 -15.77 -86.95
N ARG A 260 -0.35 -16.94 -86.49
CA ARG A 260 -0.76 -18.08 -87.32
C ARG A 260 -2.01 -17.77 -88.14
N GLN A 261 -3.04 -17.20 -87.52
CA GLN A 261 -4.28 -16.81 -88.18
C GLN A 261 -4.07 -15.64 -89.14
N PHE A 262 -3.30 -14.64 -88.72
CA PHE A 262 -2.92 -13.53 -89.57
C PHE A 262 -2.14 -14.02 -90.79
N LEU A 263 -1.17 -14.94 -90.64
CA LEU A 263 -0.40 -15.56 -91.74
C LEU A 263 -1.23 -16.46 -92.67
N LEU A 264 -2.34 -17.03 -92.19
CA LEU A 264 -3.20 -17.94 -92.97
C LEU A 264 -4.38 -17.21 -93.66
N TYR A 265 -4.90 -16.13 -93.06
CA TYR A 265 -6.17 -15.51 -93.44
C TYR A 265 -6.13 -14.00 -93.66
N GLY A 266 -5.02 -13.33 -93.32
CA GLY A 266 -4.83 -11.90 -93.57
C GLY A 266 -5.36 -10.97 -92.47
N HIS A 267 -6.19 -11.49 -91.58
CA HIS A 267 -6.76 -10.84 -90.40
C HIS A 267 -7.10 -11.90 -89.34
N VAL A 268 -7.46 -11.46 -88.13
CA VAL A 268 -7.97 -12.36 -87.09
C VAL A 268 -9.43 -12.71 -87.42
N LEU A 269 -9.74 -13.99 -87.50
CA LEU A 269 -11.08 -14.47 -87.89
C LEU A 269 -12.11 -14.13 -86.81
N THR A 270 -13.25 -13.57 -87.23
CA THR A 270 -14.34 -13.24 -86.31
C THR A 270 -15.21 -14.46 -86.03
N GLN A 271 -15.88 -14.48 -84.86
CA GLN A 271 -16.69 -15.63 -84.43
C GLN A 271 -17.87 -15.91 -85.38
N GLU A 272 -18.41 -14.86 -86.01
CA GLU A 272 -19.44 -14.95 -87.06
C GLU A 272 -18.90 -15.59 -88.36
N GLU A 273 -17.65 -15.33 -88.75
CA GLU A 273 -17.01 -15.96 -89.93
C GLU A 273 -16.68 -17.44 -89.71
N ILE A 274 -16.38 -17.81 -88.46
CA ILE A 274 -16.12 -19.20 -88.05
C ILE A 274 -17.43 -20.00 -88.01
N GLU A 275 -18.51 -19.41 -87.49
CA GLU A 275 -19.84 -20.04 -87.44
C GLU A 275 -20.51 -20.14 -88.83
N ALA A 276 -20.34 -19.13 -89.69
CA ALA A 276 -20.88 -19.13 -91.05
C ALA A 276 -20.21 -20.16 -91.98
N ASN A 277 -18.99 -20.63 -91.65
CA ASN A 277 -18.22 -21.57 -92.45
C ASN A 277 -17.95 -22.91 -91.73
N ALA A 278 -18.77 -23.25 -90.74
CA ALA A 278 -18.56 -24.41 -89.86
C ALA A 278 -18.50 -25.78 -90.58
N GLU A 279 -19.10 -25.92 -91.76
CA GLU A 279 -19.10 -27.18 -92.54
C GLU A 279 -17.97 -27.29 -93.59
N GLN A 280 -17.44 -26.17 -94.10
CA GLN A 280 -16.47 -26.15 -95.23
C GLN A 280 -15.07 -25.65 -94.84
N GLY A 281 -14.91 -25.07 -93.66
CA GLY A 281 -13.67 -24.44 -93.21
C GLY A 281 -13.46 -23.07 -93.87
N VAL A 282 -12.87 -22.12 -93.14
CA VAL A 282 -12.63 -20.77 -93.65
C VAL A 282 -11.55 -20.82 -94.76
N PRO A 283 -11.77 -20.20 -95.94
CA PRO A 283 -10.80 -20.20 -97.03
C PRO A 283 -9.53 -19.44 -96.64
N GLN A 284 -8.37 -20.09 -96.82
CA GLN A 284 -7.06 -19.50 -96.52
C GLN A 284 -6.73 -18.41 -97.53
N ASN A 285 -6.39 -17.23 -97.02
CA ASN A 285 -6.02 -16.08 -97.82
C ASN A 285 -4.81 -15.40 -97.16
N PRO A 286 -3.58 -15.74 -97.58
CA PRO A 286 -2.38 -15.20 -96.94
C PRO A 286 -2.37 -13.67 -96.94
N PRO A 287 -1.90 -13.03 -95.85
CA PRO A 287 -1.90 -11.58 -95.68
C PRO A 287 -1.15 -10.89 -96.83
N THR A 288 -1.77 -9.85 -97.36
CA THR A 288 -1.11 -8.96 -98.32
C THR A 288 -0.10 -8.06 -97.61
N LEU A 289 0.90 -7.57 -98.34
CA LEU A 289 1.94 -6.66 -97.81
C LEU A 289 1.35 -5.40 -97.16
N GLN A 290 0.17 -4.97 -97.59
CA GLN A 290 -0.57 -3.83 -97.04
C GLN A 290 -1.18 -4.13 -95.67
N GLN A 291 -1.64 -5.37 -95.43
CA GLN A 291 -2.18 -5.80 -94.13
C GLN A 291 -1.07 -5.99 -93.08
N PHE A 292 0.11 -6.47 -93.48
CA PHE A 292 1.30 -6.48 -92.60
C PHE A 292 1.70 -5.07 -92.19
N LYS A 293 1.69 -4.15 -93.14
CA LYS A 293 2.02 -2.75 -92.91
C LYS A 293 1.01 -2.07 -91.97
N GLU A 294 -0.30 -2.29 -92.16
CA GLU A 294 -1.34 -1.75 -91.27
C GLU A 294 -1.21 -2.26 -89.84
N GLN A 295 -0.87 -3.54 -89.64
CA GLN A 295 -0.63 -4.08 -88.30
C GLN A 295 0.63 -3.49 -87.65
N VAL A 296 1.73 -3.38 -88.40
CA VAL A 296 2.97 -2.72 -87.92
C VAL A 296 2.71 -1.25 -87.62
N ASP A 297 2.00 -0.53 -88.48
CA ASP A 297 1.62 0.88 -88.29
C ASP A 297 0.68 1.05 -87.09
N THR A 298 -0.15 0.05 -86.74
CA THR A 298 -1.00 0.09 -85.53
C THR A 298 -0.17 -0.08 -84.26
N TYR A 299 0.79 -1.02 -84.25
CA TYR A 299 1.72 -1.19 -83.12
C TYR A 299 2.74 -0.05 -83.02
N GLU A 300 3.19 0.53 -84.14
CA GLU A 300 4.00 1.73 -84.19
C GLU A 300 3.20 2.97 -83.79
N SER A 301 1.91 3.10 -84.15
CA SER A 301 1.02 4.18 -83.69
C SER A 301 0.79 4.12 -82.18
N ILE A 302 0.64 2.93 -81.60
CA ILE A 302 0.54 2.73 -80.13
C ILE A 302 1.89 3.05 -79.44
N TYR A 303 3.02 2.88 -80.13
CA TYR A 303 4.35 3.23 -79.64
C TYR A 303 4.68 4.73 -79.82
N GLU A 304 4.22 5.35 -80.92
CA GLU A 304 4.40 6.76 -81.28
C GLU A 304 3.42 7.69 -80.54
N GLU A 305 2.17 7.28 -80.27
CA GLU A 305 1.24 7.96 -79.33
C GLU A 305 1.85 8.08 -77.92
N VAL A 306 2.90 7.31 -77.63
CA VAL A 306 3.61 7.37 -76.36
C VAL A 306 4.89 8.19 -76.42
N LYS A 307 5.74 8.19 -77.47
CA LYS A 307 7.07 8.88 -77.43
C LYS A 307 7.69 9.27 -78.80
N LEU A 308 7.70 10.57 -79.16
CA LEU A 308 8.79 11.39 -79.77
C LEU A 308 8.24 12.52 -80.65
N ALA A 309 7.23 12.27 -81.47
CA ALA A 309 6.64 13.28 -82.35
C ALA A 309 5.95 14.41 -81.55
N ASP A 310 5.22 14.06 -80.50
CA ASP A 310 4.60 15.03 -79.58
C ASP A 310 5.64 15.79 -78.76
N PHE A 311 6.77 15.15 -78.42
CA PHE A 311 7.88 15.81 -77.73
C PHE A 311 8.50 16.90 -78.62
N ILE A 312 8.82 16.58 -79.88
CA ILE A 312 9.38 17.55 -80.84
C ILE A 312 8.39 18.71 -81.05
N LYS A 313 7.10 18.43 -81.24
CA LYS A 313 6.07 19.46 -81.49
C LYS A 313 5.85 20.37 -80.28
N LEU A 314 5.80 19.82 -79.06
CA LEU A 314 5.62 20.58 -77.83
C LEU A 314 6.82 21.48 -77.53
N HIS A 315 8.03 20.94 -77.64
CA HIS A 315 9.25 21.66 -77.30
C HIS A 315 9.67 22.65 -78.40
N ASP A 316 9.47 22.37 -79.69
CA ASP A 316 9.69 23.37 -80.75
C ASP A 316 8.71 24.55 -80.64
N LYS A 317 7.46 24.31 -80.25
CA LYS A 317 6.48 25.38 -80.00
C LYS A 317 6.89 26.24 -78.80
N GLY A 318 7.38 25.61 -77.72
CA GLY A 318 7.88 26.30 -76.52
C GLY A 318 9.18 27.07 -76.75
N LEU A 319 10.09 26.57 -77.59
CA LEU A 319 11.38 27.21 -77.92
C LEU A 319 11.25 28.39 -78.89
N ASN A 320 10.19 28.45 -79.70
CA ASN A 320 9.94 29.56 -80.63
C ASN A 320 9.23 30.78 -80.00
N VAL A 321 8.93 30.73 -78.69
CA VAL A 321 8.39 31.89 -77.96
C VAL A 321 9.48 32.96 -77.83
N THR A 322 9.17 34.18 -78.26
CA THR A 322 10.11 35.32 -78.19
C THR A 322 10.18 35.85 -76.76
N VAL A 323 11.36 35.80 -76.15
CA VAL A 323 11.61 36.34 -74.80
C VAL A 323 12.13 37.76 -74.93
N ASN A 324 11.35 38.73 -74.44
CA ASN A 324 11.76 40.13 -74.38
C ASN A 324 12.47 40.44 -73.05
N GLU A 325 13.29 41.49 -73.05
CA GLU A 325 14.00 41.95 -71.85
C GLU A 325 13.00 42.38 -70.77
N GLY A 326 12.99 41.67 -69.62
CA GLY A 326 12.05 41.90 -68.51
C GLY A 326 10.91 40.89 -68.37
N ASP A 327 10.73 39.96 -69.32
CA ASP A 327 9.70 38.92 -69.28
C ASP A 327 10.22 37.63 -68.61
N TYR A 328 10.11 37.58 -67.28
CA TYR A 328 10.60 36.48 -66.46
C TYR A 328 9.86 35.16 -66.70
N ASP A 329 8.54 35.19 -66.87
CA ASP A 329 7.72 33.99 -67.03
C ASP A 329 7.98 33.31 -68.38
N SER A 330 8.15 34.10 -69.45
CA SER A 330 8.55 33.57 -70.76
C SER A 330 9.98 33.02 -70.73
N LEU A 331 10.91 33.64 -70.00
CA LEU A 331 12.28 33.13 -69.83
C LEU A 331 12.30 31.79 -69.06
N VAL A 332 11.50 31.67 -68.01
CA VAL A 332 11.34 30.45 -67.21
C VAL A 332 10.76 29.31 -68.06
N GLY A 333 9.73 29.59 -68.86
CA GLY A 333 9.14 28.63 -69.79
C GLY A 333 10.16 28.12 -70.83
N VAL A 334 10.88 29.03 -71.48
CA VAL A 334 11.91 28.67 -72.47
C VAL A 334 13.07 27.89 -71.84
N MET A 335 13.52 28.25 -70.64
CA MET A 335 14.55 27.51 -69.90
C MET A 335 14.11 26.09 -69.50
N SER A 336 12.84 25.90 -69.13
CA SER A 336 12.26 24.59 -68.86
C SER A 336 12.27 23.69 -70.11
N HIS A 337 11.87 24.21 -71.27
CA HIS A 337 11.91 23.48 -72.53
C HIS A 337 13.35 23.17 -72.98
N LEU A 338 14.31 24.08 -72.79
CA LEU A 338 15.74 23.83 -73.05
C LEU A 338 16.30 22.73 -72.15
N GLY A 339 15.90 22.70 -70.86
CA GLY A 339 16.27 21.66 -69.91
C GLY A 339 15.76 20.28 -70.30
N ALA A 340 14.49 20.18 -70.69
CA ALA A 340 13.86 18.92 -71.13
C ALA A 340 14.50 18.35 -72.41
N VAL A 341 14.83 19.20 -73.40
CA VAL A 341 15.53 18.80 -74.63
C VAL A 341 16.91 18.24 -74.29
N ARG A 342 17.66 18.89 -73.39
CA ARG A 342 19.00 18.44 -72.96
C ARG A 342 18.95 17.09 -72.22
N GLU A 343 17.97 16.89 -71.34
CA GLU A 343 17.83 15.65 -70.54
C GLU A 343 17.51 14.43 -71.43
N LYS A 344 16.62 14.59 -72.42
CA LYS A 344 16.19 13.49 -73.29
C LYS A 344 17.10 13.24 -74.49
N GLN A 345 18.00 14.18 -74.80
CA GLN A 345 18.92 14.10 -75.93
C GLN A 345 19.74 12.79 -76.03
N PRO A 346 20.41 12.28 -74.98
CA PRO A 346 21.22 11.06 -75.10
C PRO A 346 20.39 9.81 -75.43
N MET A 347 19.12 9.78 -75.02
CA MET A 347 18.21 8.68 -75.34
C MET A 347 17.73 8.75 -76.79
N PHE A 348 17.32 9.94 -77.25
CA PHE A 348 16.82 10.13 -78.62
C PHE A 348 17.94 10.10 -79.67
N ASP A 349 19.19 10.45 -79.36
CA ASP A 349 20.29 10.37 -80.32
C ASP A 349 20.70 8.92 -80.65
N VAL A 350 20.44 7.95 -79.76
CA VAL A 350 20.84 6.54 -79.92
C VAL A 350 19.72 5.68 -80.54
N MET A 351 18.47 6.13 -80.53
CA MET A 351 17.32 5.31 -80.95
C MET A 351 17.21 5.08 -82.46
N PHE A 352 17.79 5.97 -83.29
CA PHE A 352 17.60 5.93 -84.76
C PHE A 352 18.48 4.89 -85.48
N GLU A 353 19.65 4.58 -84.92
CA GLU A 353 20.62 3.66 -85.54
C GLU A 353 20.14 2.19 -85.58
N PRO A 354 19.58 1.62 -84.49
CA PRO A 354 19.01 0.28 -84.53
C PRO A 354 17.81 0.15 -85.49
N LEU A 355 17.05 1.24 -85.70
CA LEU A 355 15.91 1.26 -86.63
C LEU A 355 16.37 1.25 -88.08
N LYS A 356 17.44 1.99 -88.42
CA LYS A 356 18.07 1.94 -89.75
C LYS A 356 18.64 0.56 -90.08
N GLN A 357 19.32 -0.07 -89.13
CA GLN A 357 19.88 -1.42 -89.31
C GLN A 357 18.79 -2.48 -89.53
N LYS A 358 17.64 -2.36 -88.84
CA LYS A 358 16.47 -3.24 -89.08
C LYS A 358 15.87 -3.05 -90.47
N LEU A 359 15.87 -1.83 -91.00
CA LEU A 359 15.38 -1.51 -92.35
C LEU A 359 16.34 -1.96 -93.46
N GLU A 360 17.65 -1.86 -93.26
CA GLU A 360 18.65 -2.44 -94.17
C GLU A 360 18.55 -3.97 -94.22
N LEU A 361 18.29 -4.61 -93.08
CA LEU A 361 18.04 -6.04 -93.01
C LEU A 361 16.79 -6.40 -93.83
N LEU A 362 15.68 -5.67 -93.70
CA LEU A 362 14.46 -5.86 -94.50
C LEU A 362 14.69 -5.67 -96.02
N LYS A 363 15.53 -4.70 -96.40
CA LYS A 363 15.91 -4.46 -97.80
C LYS A 363 16.75 -5.60 -98.38
N SER A 364 17.58 -6.25 -97.57
CA SER A 364 18.40 -7.41 -97.98
C SER A 364 17.58 -8.68 -98.27
N TYR A 365 16.36 -8.77 -97.73
CA TYR A 365 15.41 -9.86 -98.00
C TYR A 365 14.47 -9.57 -99.18
N GLY A 366 14.72 -8.49 -99.95
CA GLY A 366 14.06 -8.22 -101.23
C GLY A 366 12.66 -7.58 -101.15
N GLN A 367 12.30 -6.96 -100.02
CA GLN A 367 11.07 -6.18 -99.92
C GLN A 367 11.30 -4.68 -100.18
N GLU A 368 10.42 -4.07 -100.98
CA GLU A 368 10.29 -2.61 -101.09
C GLU A 368 9.34 -2.10 -100.00
N ILE A 369 9.86 -1.20 -99.16
CA ILE A 369 9.12 -0.51 -98.10
C ILE A 369 8.50 0.76 -98.68
N ASN A 370 7.39 1.26 -98.12
CA ASN A 370 6.78 2.52 -98.58
C ASN A 370 7.78 3.66 -98.57
N ASP A 371 7.73 4.49 -99.61
CA ASP A 371 8.49 5.73 -99.66
C ASP A 371 8.15 6.66 -98.47
N ASP A 372 6.91 6.66 -97.98
CA ASP A 372 6.48 7.43 -96.80
C ASP A 372 7.21 7.06 -95.48
N VAL A 373 7.50 5.78 -95.27
CA VAL A 373 8.19 5.31 -94.05
C VAL A 373 9.68 5.62 -94.16
N TYR A 374 10.24 5.50 -95.37
CA TYR A 374 11.59 5.98 -95.67
C TYR A 374 11.71 7.51 -95.53
N GLU A 375 10.73 8.27 -95.99
CA GLU A 375 10.67 9.73 -95.81
C GLU A 375 10.57 10.09 -94.33
N ARG A 376 9.71 9.45 -93.53
CA ARG A 376 9.57 9.75 -92.10
C ARG A 376 10.81 9.38 -91.29
N LEU A 377 11.42 8.22 -91.54
CA LEU A 377 12.65 7.80 -90.86
C LEU A 377 13.87 8.67 -91.27
N ASN A 378 13.87 9.25 -92.47
CA ASN A 378 14.88 10.22 -92.87
C ASN A 378 14.57 11.63 -92.33
N ALA A 379 13.30 12.03 -92.27
CA ALA A 379 12.86 13.36 -91.85
C ALA A 379 12.83 13.55 -90.32
N LEU A 380 12.58 12.50 -89.52
CA LEU A 380 12.53 12.62 -88.05
C LEU A 380 13.91 12.90 -87.42
N PRO A 381 15.02 12.25 -87.84
CA PRO A 381 16.37 12.65 -87.44
C PRO A 381 16.71 14.08 -87.86
N GLU A 382 16.25 14.53 -89.04
CA GLU A 382 16.43 15.92 -89.48
C GLU A 382 15.61 16.90 -88.65
N LYS A 383 14.35 16.59 -88.32
CA LYS A 383 13.50 17.41 -87.45
C LYS A 383 14.08 17.49 -86.03
N TRP A 384 14.55 16.37 -85.48
CA TRP A 384 15.25 16.36 -84.19
C TRP A 384 16.57 17.14 -84.24
N ALA A 385 17.34 17.04 -85.34
CA ALA A 385 18.52 17.87 -85.55
C ALA A 385 18.18 19.36 -85.64
N ASN A 386 17.04 19.70 -86.25
CA ASN A 386 16.52 21.07 -86.30
C ASN A 386 16.09 21.57 -84.91
N THR A 387 15.39 20.76 -84.10
CA THR A 387 15.07 21.06 -82.69
C THR A 387 16.34 21.28 -81.87
N LYS A 388 17.39 20.44 -82.05
CA LYS A 388 18.69 20.64 -81.39
C LYS A 388 19.36 21.95 -81.81
N LYS A 389 19.29 22.29 -83.09
CA LYS A 389 19.82 23.55 -83.63
C LYS A 389 19.02 24.76 -83.13
N LEU A 390 17.70 24.65 -83.05
CA LEU A 390 16.81 25.66 -82.49
C LEU A 390 17.10 25.87 -81.00
N ALA A 391 17.20 24.79 -80.22
CA ALA A 391 17.58 24.85 -78.81
C ALA A 391 18.95 25.50 -78.59
N LEU A 392 19.95 25.23 -79.45
CA LEU A 392 21.26 25.88 -79.41
C LEU A 392 21.18 27.39 -79.73
N ASN A 393 20.42 27.77 -80.76
CA ASN A 393 20.22 29.17 -81.14
C ASN A 393 19.48 29.95 -80.03
N VAL A 394 18.38 29.40 -79.53
CA VAL A 394 17.61 29.99 -78.44
C VAL A 394 18.49 30.11 -77.19
N LYS A 395 19.27 29.08 -76.84
CA LYS A 395 20.25 29.14 -75.75
C LYS A 395 21.27 30.26 -75.91
N GLN A 396 21.76 30.53 -77.12
CA GLN A 396 22.66 31.67 -77.37
C GLN A 396 21.95 33.02 -77.26
N GLN A 397 20.69 33.12 -77.71
CA GLN A 397 19.87 34.33 -77.60
C GLN A 397 19.49 34.66 -76.16
N VAL A 398 19.12 33.66 -75.35
CA VAL A 398 18.74 33.85 -73.95
C VAL A 398 19.94 33.89 -73.00
N ALA A 399 21.15 33.54 -73.42
CA ALA A 399 22.36 33.56 -72.58
C ALA A 399 22.63 34.90 -71.84
N PRO A 400 22.55 36.09 -72.47
CA PRO A 400 22.73 37.35 -71.75
C PRO A 400 21.60 37.62 -70.74
N LEU A 401 20.35 37.28 -71.08
CA LEU A 401 19.18 37.41 -70.19
C LEU A 401 19.28 36.45 -69.00
N GLN A 402 19.71 35.20 -69.25
CA GLN A 402 19.99 34.19 -68.23
C GLN A 402 21.11 34.66 -67.30
N THR A 403 22.18 35.28 -67.83
CA THR A 403 23.29 35.79 -67.02
C THR A 403 22.84 36.93 -66.10
N ASN A 404 21.99 37.83 -66.59
CA ASN A 404 21.40 38.91 -65.81
C ASN A 404 20.46 38.38 -64.70
N GLU A 405 19.59 37.42 -65.03
CA GLU A 405 18.69 36.81 -64.05
C GLU A 405 19.41 35.95 -63.02
N VAL A 406 20.48 35.24 -63.40
CA VAL A 406 21.36 34.55 -62.45
C VAL A 406 22.02 35.54 -61.48
N ALA A 407 22.45 36.73 -61.96
CA ALA A 407 22.99 37.77 -61.09
C ALA A 407 21.93 38.37 -60.15
N ASN A 408 20.71 38.61 -60.64
CA ASN A 408 19.57 39.04 -59.83
C ASN A 408 19.18 37.99 -58.77
N LEU A 409 19.17 36.72 -59.13
CA LEU A 409 18.85 35.61 -58.23
C LEU A 409 19.90 35.45 -57.14
N ARG A 410 21.20 35.57 -57.47
CA ARG A 410 22.28 35.59 -56.47
C ARG A 410 22.13 36.76 -55.49
N ARG A 411 21.72 37.94 -55.97
CA ARG A 411 21.44 39.10 -55.09
C ARG A 411 20.23 38.84 -54.18
N LYS A 412 19.15 38.26 -54.70
CA LYS A 412 17.96 37.87 -53.90
C LYS A 412 18.29 36.82 -52.84
N VAL A 413 19.08 35.79 -53.20
CA VAL A 413 19.58 34.76 -52.27
C VAL A 413 20.43 35.37 -51.16
N ALA A 414 21.36 36.28 -51.48
CA ALA A 414 22.18 36.96 -50.47
C ALA A 414 21.35 37.87 -49.55
N ASN A 415 20.37 38.60 -50.10
CA ASN A 415 19.48 39.44 -49.31
C ASN A 415 18.58 38.60 -48.39
N PHE A 416 18.06 37.47 -48.89
CA PHE A 416 17.26 36.55 -48.07
C PHE A 416 18.10 35.92 -46.96
N ASP A 417 19.38 35.63 -47.22
CA ASP A 417 20.31 35.13 -46.20
C ASP A 417 20.45 36.12 -45.03
N VAL A 418 20.65 37.41 -45.30
CA VAL A 418 20.69 38.43 -44.24
C VAL A 418 19.33 38.53 -43.52
N ARG A 419 18.23 38.54 -44.27
CA ARG A 419 16.88 38.70 -43.73
C ARG A 419 16.46 37.54 -42.83
N GLN A 420 16.89 36.30 -43.09
CA GLN A 420 16.62 35.18 -42.18
C GLN A 420 17.32 35.32 -40.82
N TYR A 421 18.51 35.94 -40.75
CA TYR A 421 19.19 36.24 -39.48
C TYR A 421 18.49 37.35 -38.71
N GLU A 422 18.07 38.43 -39.40
CA GLU A 422 17.29 39.50 -38.78
C GLU A 422 15.94 38.99 -38.25
N PHE A 423 15.29 38.11 -39.01
CA PHE A 423 14.05 37.45 -38.60
C PHE A 423 14.27 36.59 -37.35
N ARG A 424 15.38 35.84 -37.28
CA ARG A 424 15.74 35.01 -36.13
C ARG A 424 15.91 35.83 -34.85
N GLU A 425 16.56 36.99 -34.93
CA GLU A 425 16.75 37.88 -33.78
C GLU A 425 15.43 38.49 -33.30
N LYS A 426 14.55 38.89 -34.22
CA LYS A 426 13.19 39.34 -33.88
C LYS A 426 12.38 38.21 -33.23
N PHE A 427 12.43 37.02 -33.80
CA PHE A 427 11.75 35.84 -33.27
C PHE A 427 12.13 35.55 -31.80
N ARG A 428 13.41 35.67 -31.44
CA ARG A 428 13.87 35.47 -30.05
C ARG A 428 13.40 36.54 -29.07
N LYS A 429 13.19 37.77 -29.53
CA LYS A 429 12.75 38.90 -28.69
C LYS A 429 11.23 38.96 -28.53
N ASP A 430 10.49 38.70 -29.61
CA ASP A 430 9.06 38.96 -29.67
C ASP A 430 8.22 37.76 -29.18
N LEU A 431 8.73 36.53 -29.30
CA LEU A 431 8.02 35.34 -28.86
C LEU A 431 8.13 35.07 -27.36
N PRO A 432 7.12 34.39 -26.77
CA PRO A 432 7.00 34.26 -25.32
C PRO A 432 7.94 33.19 -24.74
N PHE A 433 9.25 33.45 -24.66
CA PHE A 433 10.21 32.53 -24.04
C PHE A 433 10.29 32.61 -22.50
N SER A 434 9.51 33.49 -21.88
CA SER A 434 9.47 33.72 -20.42
C SER A 434 8.13 33.32 -19.82
N TYR A 435 8.14 32.76 -18.62
CA TYR A 435 6.96 32.20 -17.95
C TYR A 435 5.86 33.25 -17.69
N ASP A 436 6.21 34.51 -17.41
CA ASP A 436 5.25 35.54 -16.97
C ASP A 436 4.52 36.27 -18.10
N GLN A 437 4.63 35.77 -19.34
CA GLN A 437 4.00 36.41 -20.50
C GLN A 437 2.48 36.19 -20.54
N THR A 438 1.74 37.21 -20.99
CA THR A 438 0.29 37.15 -21.23
C THR A 438 -0.01 37.17 -22.73
N HIS A 439 -1.21 36.72 -23.12
CA HIS A 439 -1.65 36.65 -24.54
C HIS A 439 -0.73 35.83 -25.45
N VAL A 440 -0.19 34.74 -24.89
CA VAL A 440 0.83 33.87 -25.49
C VAL A 440 0.41 33.31 -26.85
N TYR A 441 -0.79 32.73 -26.94
CA TYR A 441 -1.28 32.12 -28.18
C TYR A 441 -1.36 33.11 -29.34
N ARG A 442 -1.79 34.35 -29.09
CA ARG A 442 -1.83 35.40 -30.11
C ARG A 442 -0.44 35.71 -30.67
N LYS A 443 0.59 35.73 -29.81
CA LYS A 443 1.99 35.92 -30.24
C LYS A 443 2.52 34.70 -31.00
N LEU A 444 2.16 33.48 -30.58
CA LEU A 444 2.53 32.24 -31.28
C LEU A 444 1.88 32.15 -32.66
N ASP A 445 0.60 32.51 -32.78
CA ASP A 445 -0.13 32.49 -34.06
C ASP A 445 0.46 33.52 -35.03
N GLN A 446 0.75 34.73 -34.54
CA GLN A 446 1.44 35.74 -35.35
C GLN A 446 2.83 35.25 -35.80
N GLY A 447 3.62 34.69 -34.88
CA GLY A 447 4.93 34.11 -35.20
C GLY A 447 4.83 32.95 -36.20
N HIS A 448 3.75 32.16 -36.16
CA HIS A 448 3.51 31.09 -37.12
C HIS A 448 3.25 31.65 -38.53
N ILE A 449 2.41 32.69 -38.65
CA ILE A 449 2.12 33.37 -39.92
C ILE A 449 3.40 33.97 -40.51
N ASP A 450 4.21 34.62 -39.69
CA ASP A 450 5.45 35.26 -40.14
C ASP A 450 6.47 34.21 -40.63
N ILE A 451 6.62 33.08 -39.92
CA ILE A 451 7.47 31.96 -40.39
C ILE A 451 6.94 31.36 -41.69
N SER A 452 5.63 31.12 -41.79
CA SER A 452 5.01 30.54 -43.00
C SER A 452 5.23 31.43 -44.22
N THR A 453 5.26 32.74 -44.03
CA THR A 453 5.58 33.71 -45.09
C THR A 453 7.04 33.59 -45.52
N MET A 454 7.97 33.54 -44.56
CA MET A 454 9.41 33.34 -44.83
C MET A 454 9.70 31.99 -45.51
N GLU A 455 9.00 30.91 -45.15
CA GLU A 455 9.14 29.60 -45.77
C GLU A 455 8.62 29.57 -47.21
N ARG A 456 7.50 30.26 -47.49
CA ARG A 456 6.99 30.38 -48.87
C ARG A 456 7.97 31.13 -49.75
N GLU A 457 8.53 32.24 -49.26
CA GLU A 457 9.56 33.00 -49.99
C GLU A 457 10.83 32.17 -50.21
N MET A 458 11.26 31.40 -49.20
CA MET A 458 12.38 30.46 -49.31
C MET A 458 12.14 29.39 -50.38
N GLN A 459 10.93 28.80 -50.44
CA GLN A 459 10.59 27.78 -51.42
C GLN A 459 10.60 28.35 -52.84
N MET A 460 9.98 29.52 -53.05
CA MET A 460 9.99 30.20 -54.35
C MET A 460 11.41 30.52 -54.83
N LEU A 461 12.31 30.92 -53.94
CA LEU A 461 13.72 31.16 -54.26
C LEU A 461 14.47 29.86 -54.62
N ASN A 462 14.21 28.76 -53.90
CA ASN A 462 14.81 27.46 -54.20
C ASN A 462 14.34 26.92 -55.57
N ASP A 463 13.04 27.01 -55.86
CA ASP A 463 12.46 26.55 -57.14
C ASP A 463 13.05 27.36 -58.31
N SER A 464 13.16 28.69 -58.14
CA SER A 464 13.80 29.57 -59.12
C SER A 464 15.27 29.22 -59.31
N ALA A 465 16.01 28.93 -58.24
CA ALA A 465 17.43 28.60 -58.33
C ALA A 465 17.72 27.23 -58.92
N ALA A 466 16.86 26.24 -58.67
CA ALA A 466 16.93 24.93 -59.30
C ALA A 466 16.76 25.04 -60.83
N LEU A 467 15.84 25.89 -61.29
CA LEU A 467 15.58 26.11 -62.72
C LEU A 467 16.77 26.74 -63.47
N PHE A 468 17.49 27.67 -62.82
CA PHE A 468 18.64 28.36 -63.41
C PHE A 468 20.00 27.74 -63.03
N GLU A 469 20.01 26.57 -62.39
CA GLU A 469 21.22 25.86 -61.91
C GLU A 469 22.11 26.72 -60.99
N VAL A 470 21.49 27.59 -60.19
CA VAL A 470 22.19 28.43 -59.21
C VAL A 470 22.28 27.69 -57.88
N THR A 471 23.49 27.60 -57.33
CA THR A 471 23.70 27.01 -56.01
C THR A 471 23.17 27.94 -54.91
N VAL A 472 22.19 27.44 -54.12
CA VAL A 472 21.63 28.17 -52.98
C VAL A 472 22.25 27.62 -51.68
N PRO A 473 22.70 28.50 -50.75
CA PRO A 473 23.09 28.09 -49.40
C PRO A 473 21.93 27.46 -48.62
N ASP A 474 22.23 26.53 -47.71
CA ASP A 474 21.20 25.95 -46.84
C ASP A 474 20.73 26.99 -45.80
N PHE A 475 19.50 27.48 -45.95
CA PHE A 475 18.87 28.44 -45.05
C PHE A 475 18.43 27.79 -43.72
N LYS A 476 19.36 27.66 -42.78
CA LYS A 476 19.14 26.97 -41.50
C LYS A 476 18.29 27.75 -40.49
N GLN A 477 18.29 29.09 -40.53
CA GLN A 477 17.66 29.90 -39.47
C GLN A 477 16.14 29.79 -39.49
N VAL A 478 15.51 29.84 -40.67
CA VAL A 478 14.06 29.70 -40.83
C VAL A 478 13.59 28.31 -40.39
N LYS A 479 14.30 27.25 -40.84
CA LYS A 479 14.04 25.87 -40.43
C LYS A 479 14.14 25.69 -38.90
N GLN A 480 15.12 26.33 -38.27
CA GLN A 480 15.27 26.32 -36.82
C GLN A 480 14.12 27.06 -36.10
N CYS A 481 13.72 28.23 -36.59
CA CYS A 481 12.55 28.96 -36.04
C CYS A 481 11.28 28.11 -36.11
N ARG A 482 11.08 27.37 -37.22
CA ARG A 482 9.94 26.46 -37.37
C ARG A 482 9.97 25.31 -36.37
N LYS A 483 11.13 24.76 -36.07
CA LYS A 483 11.28 23.74 -35.01
C LYS A 483 10.95 24.35 -33.64
N GLU A 484 11.55 25.48 -33.32
CA GLU A 484 11.40 26.13 -32.01
C GLU A 484 9.98 26.59 -31.74
N ILE A 485 9.22 27.10 -32.72
CA ILE A 485 7.83 27.52 -32.48
C ILE A 485 6.90 26.34 -32.19
N LYS A 486 7.15 25.16 -32.79
CA LYS A 486 6.40 23.92 -32.48
C LYS A 486 6.66 23.49 -31.03
N LEU A 487 7.93 23.50 -30.63
CA LEU A 487 8.33 23.17 -29.27
C LEU A 487 7.82 24.20 -28.24
N LEU A 488 7.86 25.49 -28.58
CA LEU A 488 7.37 26.57 -27.72
C LEU A 488 5.85 26.49 -27.54
N LYS A 489 5.09 26.15 -28.59
CA LYS A 489 3.65 25.86 -28.47
C LYS A 489 3.39 24.69 -27.53
N GLN A 490 4.09 23.58 -27.69
CA GLN A 490 3.95 22.41 -26.82
C GLN A 490 4.22 22.76 -25.35
N LEU A 491 5.29 23.52 -25.08
CA LEU A 491 5.61 23.98 -23.73
C LEU A 491 4.50 24.86 -23.14
N TRP A 492 3.96 25.80 -23.92
CA TRP A 492 2.90 26.69 -23.45
C TRP A 492 1.54 26.01 -23.27
N ASP A 493 1.21 25.03 -24.10
CA ASP A 493 0.04 24.16 -23.88
C ASP A 493 0.14 23.48 -22.51
N TYR A 494 1.34 22.97 -22.18
CA TYR A 494 1.59 22.35 -20.88
C TYR A 494 1.59 23.35 -19.72
N ILE A 495 2.16 24.55 -19.91
CA ILE A 495 2.10 25.64 -18.91
C ILE A 495 0.65 26.02 -18.63
N CYS A 496 -0.19 26.14 -19.67
CA CYS A 496 -1.60 26.46 -19.51
C CYS A 496 -2.33 25.37 -18.75
N LEU A 497 -2.12 24.09 -19.10
CA LEU A 497 -2.70 22.95 -18.39
C LEU A 497 -2.36 22.96 -16.89
N VAL A 498 -1.07 23.15 -16.55
CA VAL A 498 -0.63 23.18 -15.15
C VAL A 498 -1.22 24.39 -14.42
N ARG A 499 -1.22 25.58 -15.05
CA ARG A 499 -1.80 26.79 -14.45
C ARG A 499 -3.29 26.67 -14.19
N THR A 500 -4.07 26.18 -15.16
CA THR A 500 -5.52 26.01 -14.98
C THR A 500 -5.81 24.99 -13.89
N THR A 501 -5.07 23.89 -13.86
CA THR A 501 -5.20 22.87 -12.79
C THR A 501 -4.91 23.48 -11.42
N PHE A 502 -3.83 24.26 -11.28
CA PHE A 502 -3.49 24.92 -10.03
C PHE A 502 -4.51 25.99 -9.64
N ASP A 503 -5.05 26.73 -10.60
CA ASP A 503 -6.09 27.74 -10.34
C ASP A 503 -7.41 27.12 -9.90
N ASP A 504 -7.71 25.89 -10.34
CA ASP A 504 -8.84 25.13 -9.83
C ASP A 504 -8.58 24.60 -8.43
N TRP A 505 -7.39 24.05 -8.15
CA TRP A 505 -7.03 23.62 -6.80
C TRP A 505 -7.05 24.76 -5.78
N LYS A 506 -6.63 25.97 -6.17
CA LYS A 506 -6.69 27.17 -5.33
C LYS A 506 -8.09 27.46 -4.79
N LYS A 507 -9.15 27.05 -5.51
CA LYS A 507 -10.56 27.26 -5.10
C LYS A 507 -11.07 26.22 -4.10
N THR A 508 -10.35 25.11 -3.92
CA THR A 508 -10.77 24.01 -3.03
C THR A 508 -10.71 24.44 -1.56
N LYS A 509 -11.74 24.11 -0.78
CA LYS A 509 -11.82 24.41 0.66
C LYS A 509 -10.93 23.48 1.47
N TRP A 510 -10.39 23.95 2.60
CA TRP A 510 -9.47 23.20 3.47
C TRP A 510 -9.88 21.76 3.76
N ARG A 511 -11.15 21.54 4.14
CA ARG A 511 -11.69 20.21 4.49
C ARG A 511 -11.80 19.26 3.29
N GLU A 512 -11.83 19.79 2.08
CA GLU A 512 -11.97 19.05 0.82
C GLU A 512 -10.62 18.88 0.09
N ILE A 513 -9.54 19.45 0.62
CA ILE A 513 -8.20 19.31 0.03
C ILE A 513 -7.71 17.88 0.20
N ASN A 514 -7.59 17.17 -0.91
CA ASN A 514 -6.86 15.91 -0.97
C ASN A 514 -5.43 16.16 -1.44
N ALA A 515 -4.53 16.42 -0.49
CA ALA A 515 -3.13 16.73 -0.77
C ALA A 515 -2.37 15.56 -1.42
N GLU A 516 -2.78 14.31 -1.14
CA GLU A 516 -2.16 13.11 -1.73
C GLU A 516 -2.44 12.99 -3.23
N THR A 517 -3.71 13.13 -3.64
CA THR A 517 -4.08 13.12 -5.07
C THR A 517 -3.45 14.29 -5.82
N MET A 518 -3.43 15.48 -5.22
CA MET A 518 -2.77 16.65 -5.80
C MET A 518 -1.25 16.43 -5.97
N ASP A 519 -0.57 15.83 -4.99
CA ASP A 519 0.87 15.52 -5.08
C ASP A 519 1.17 14.45 -6.15
N GLN A 520 0.29 13.45 -6.33
CA GLN A 520 0.40 12.48 -7.41
C GLN A 520 0.31 13.12 -8.79
N GLU A 521 -0.64 14.06 -8.99
CA GLU A 521 -0.75 14.82 -10.24
C GLU A 521 0.47 15.75 -10.45
N CYS A 522 0.98 16.41 -9.40
CA CYS A 522 2.24 17.17 -9.50
C CYS A 522 3.44 16.28 -9.88
N LYS A 523 3.54 15.06 -9.36
CA LYS A 523 4.60 14.09 -9.73
C LYS A 523 4.48 13.68 -11.20
N LYS A 524 3.25 13.50 -11.69
CA LYS A 524 2.96 13.25 -13.11
C LYS A 524 3.40 14.43 -13.96
N PHE A 525 3.03 15.66 -13.57
CA PHE A 525 3.51 16.88 -14.24
C PHE A 525 5.04 16.97 -14.27
N ALA A 526 5.72 16.70 -13.16
CA ALA A 526 7.18 16.70 -13.10
C ALA A 526 7.84 15.60 -13.96
N LYS A 527 7.17 14.47 -14.19
CA LYS A 527 7.64 13.41 -15.09
C LYS A 527 7.50 13.83 -16.55
N ASP A 528 6.34 14.37 -16.92
CA ASP A 528 6.05 14.84 -18.27
C ASP A 528 6.96 16.03 -18.65
N ILE A 529 7.16 16.99 -17.73
CA ILE A 529 8.10 18.12 -17.92
C ILE A 529 9.53 17.61 -18.19
N ARG A 530 9.95 16.53 -17.53
CA ARG A 530 11.25 15.90 -17.77
C ARG A 530 11.34 15.20 -19.12
N ALA A 531 10.22 14.69 -19.63
CA ALA A 531 10.10 14.02 -20.93
C ALA A 531 10.05 15.00 -22.12
N LEU A 532 9.81 16.30 -21.88
CA LEU A 532 9.91 17.35 -22.90
C LEU A 532 11.32 17.44 -23.50
N ASP A 533 11.41 17.95 -24.73
CA ASP A 533 12.66 18.07 -25.48
C ASP A 533 13.71 18.88 -24.69
N LYS A 534 14.97 18.42 -24.74
CA LYS A 534 16.09 19.01 -24.01
C LYS A 534 16.36 20.45 -24.43
N GLU A 535 16.04 20.82 -25.68
CA GLU A 535 16.22 22.20 -26.18
C GLU A 535 15.34 23.21 -25.43
N MET A 536 14.20 22.78 -24.89
CA MET A 536 13.29 23.66 -24.14
C MET A 536 13.85 24.09 -22.78
N ARG A 537 14.78 23.30 -22.21
CA ARG A 537 15.31 23.52 -20.85
C ARG A 537 16.11 24.83 -20.70
N ALA A 538 16.61 25.36 -21.82
CA ALA A 538 17.31 26.64 -21.84
C ALA A 538 16.35 27.85 -21.73
N TRP A 539 15.04 27.64 -21.86
CA TRP A 539 14.05 28.72 -21.85
C TRP A 539 13.53 28.99 -20.44
N ASN A 540 13.39 30.27 -20.10
CA ASN A 540 12.83 30.69 -18.82
C ASN A 540 11.41 30.16 -18.60
N ALA A 541 10.62 30.00 -19.67
CA ALA A 541 9.31 29.37 -19.62
C ALA A 541 9.34 27.93 -19.06
N TYR A 542 10.39 27.14 -19.38
CA TYR A 542 10.57 25.80 -18.84
C TYR A 542 10.96 25.83 -17.37
N SER A 543 11.96 26.65 -17.01
CA SER A 543 12.39 26.79 -15.61
C SER A 543 11.25 27.27 -14.71
N GLY A 544 10.48 28.28 -15.15
CA GLY A 544 9.34 28.78 -14.38
C GLY A 544 8.23 27.73 -14.20
N LEU A 545 7.99 26.88 -15.20
CA LEU A 545 7.06 25.75 -15.09
C LEU A 545 7.54 24.70 -14.09
N ASP A 546 8.80 24.28 -14.21
CA ASP A 546 9.42 23.28 -13.33
C ASP A 546 9.44 23.76 -11.88
N ASP A 547 9.82 25.02 -11.65
CA ASP A 547 9.82 25.64 -10.33
C ASP A 547 8.40 25.78 -9.76
N ALA A 548 7.41 26.14 -10.58
CA ALA A 548 6.02 26.21 -10.13
C ALA A 548 5.49 24.85 -9.65
N VAL A 549 5.79 23.77 -10.38
CA VAL A 549 5.40 22.41 -9.97
C VAL A 549 6.14 21.97 -8.70
N LYS A 550 7.45 22.22 -8.61
CA LYS A 550 8.24 21.90 -7.41
C LYS A 550 7.76 22.64 -6.17
N ASN A 551 7.52 23.96 -6.27
CA ASN A 551 7.02 24.77 -5.17
C ASN A 551 5.62 24.32 -4.72
N MET A 552 4.78 23.89 -5.66
CA MET A 552 3.48 23.30 -5.35
C MET A 552 3.64 21.98 -4.57
N MET A 553 4.53 21.08 -5.00
CA MET A 553 4.81 19.83 -4.28
C MET A 553 5.28 20.07 -2.85
N THR A 554 6.21 21.01 -2.63
CA THR A 554 6.67 21.36 -1.29
C THR A 554 5.54 21.96 -0.45
N SER A 555 4.72 22.83 -1.03
CA SER A 555 3.55 23.41 -0.33
C SER A 555 2.51 22.35 0.02
N LEU A 556 2.28 21.37 -0.85
CA LEU A 556 1.36 20.25 -0.60
C LEU A 556 1.85 19.35 0.54
N ARG A 557 3.16 19.09 0.64
CA ARG A 557 3.73 18.35 1.78
C ARG A 557 3.49 19.06 3.10
N ALA A 558 3.77 20.36 3.17
CA ALA A 558 3.49 21.17 4.35
C ALA A 558 1.98 21.18 4.68
N VAL A 559 1.10 21.22 3.68
CA VAL A 559 -0.35 21.11 3.89
C VAL A 559 -0.75 19.74 4.44
N THR A 560 -0.19 18.64 3.92
CA THR A 560 -0.43 17.29 4.45
C THR A 560 -0.04 17.19 5.92
N GLU A 561 1.11 17.76 6.30
CA GLU A 561 1.52 17.80 7.70
C GLU A 561 0.56 18.65 8.56
N LEU A 562 0.11 19.80 8.03
CA LEU A 562 -0.85 20.68 8.72
C LEU A 562 -2.28 20.11 8.83
N GLN A 563 -2.65 19.14 8.00
CA GLN A 563 -3.92 18.41 8.13
C GLN A 563 -3.95 17.46 9.32
N ASN A 564 -2.84 17.31 10.06
CA ASN A 564 -2.80 16.47 11.25
C ASN A 564 -3.81 16.94 12.32
N PRO A 565 -4.68 16.05 12.84
CA PRO A 565 -5.71 16.41 13.81
C PRO A 565 -5.15 16.85 15.17
N ALA A 566 -3.85 16.71 15.43
CA ALA A 566 -3.19 17.22 16.63
C ALA A 566 -3.10 18.76 16.64
N ILE A 567 -3.23 19.41 15.49
CA ILE A 567 -3.14 20.87 15.38
C ILE A 567 -4.36 21.54 16.05
N ARG A 568 -4.10 22.67 16.70
CA ARG A 568 -5.03 23.47 17.50
C ARG A 568 -4.76 24.94 17.21
N GLU A 569 -5.66 25.82 17.62
CA GLU A 569 -5.57 27.28 17.40
C GLU A 569 -4.19 27.87 17.77
N ARG A 570 -3.61 27.45 18.90
CA ARG A 570 -2.27 27.88 19.33
C ARG A 570 -1.15 27.57 18.33
N HIS A 571 -1.21 26.42 17.66
CA HIS A 571 -0.24 26.01 16.66
C HIS A 571 -0.36 26.86 15.38
N TRP A 572 -1.59 27.24 15.03
CA TRP A 572 -1.85 28.20 13.94
C TRP A 572 -1.27 29.59 14.27
N LEU A 573 -1.42 30.06 15.51
CA LEU A 573 -0.81 31.32 15.95
C LEU A 573 0.73 31.29 15.90
N GLU A 574 1.35 30.16 16.26
CA GLU A 574 2.81 29.97 16.12
C GLU A 574 3.25 29.99 14.66
N LEU A 575 2.49 29.35 13.77
CA LEU A 575 2.75 29.37 12.33
C LEU A 575 2.61 30.77 11.73
N MET A 576 1.60 31.53 12.14
CA MET A 576 1.40 32.93 11.72
C MET A 576 2.53 33.84 12.18
N LYS A 577 3.06 33.59 13.39
CA LYS A 577 4.21 34.34 13.91
C LYS A 577 5.49 34.02 13.13
N ALA A 578 5.68 32.77 12.71
CA ALA A 578 6.84 32.35 11.91
C ALA A 578 6.78 32.89 10.47
N THR A 579 5.60 32.82 9.83
CA THR A 579 5.39 33.25 8.44
C THR A 579 5.18 34.76 8.29
N GLY A 580 4.83 35.47 9.37
CA GLY A 580 4.56 36.91 9.37
C GLY A 580 3.23 37.30 8.72
N VAL A 581 2.40 36.32 8.32
CA VAL A 581 1.10 36.53 7.68
C VAL A 581 -0.02 36.33 8.70
N LYS A 582 -0.95 37.29 8.78
CA LYS A 582 -2.13 37.16 9.62
C LYS A 582 -3.21 36.36 8.87
N PHE A 583 -3.65 35.26 9.46
CA PHE A 583 -4.60 34.32 8.89
C PHE A 583 -5.53 33.80 9.99
N GLU A 584 -6.84 33.73 9.75
CA GLU A 584 -7.78 33.08 10.67
C GLU A 584 -8.32 31.81 10.00
N MET A 585 -8.11 30.67 10.66
CA MET A 585 -8.59 29.38 10.16
C MET A 585 -10.11 29.30 10.37
N THR A 586 -10.85 29.56 9.30
CA THR A 586 -12.31 29.46 9.26
C THR A 586 -12.75 28.36 8.29
N ASP A 587 -13.99 27.88 8.42
CA ASP A 587 -14.55 26.83 7.53
C ASP A 587 -14.61 27.25 6.04
N SER A 588 -14.44 28.55 5.75
CA SER A 588 -14.33 29.11 4.40
C SER A 588 -12.90 29.16 3.84
N THR A 589 -11.88 28.76 4.61
CA THR A 589 -10.48 28.79 4.16
C THR A 589 -10.29 27.94 2.91
N THR A 590 -9.64 28.52 1.90
CA THR A 590 -9.31 27.86 0.63
C THR A 590 -7.83 27.51 0.55
N PHE A 591 -7.46 26.63 -0.39
CA PHE A 591 -6.07 26.30 -0.66
C PHE A 591 -5.25 27.54 -1.09
N ALA A 592 -5.87 28.52 -1.77
CA ALA A 592 -5.24 29.78 -2.11
C ALA A 592 -4.73 30.55 -0.88
N ASP A 593 -5.53 30.57 0.19
CA ASP A 593 -5.19 31.27 1.43
C ASP A 593 -3.98 30.62 2.13
N LEU A 594 -3.84 29.30 2.01
CA LEU A 594 -2.70 28.54 2.54
C LEU A 594 -1.44 28.73 1.70
N LEU A 595 -1.57 28.80 0.37
CA LEU A 595 -0.46 29.12 -0.51
C LEU A 595 0.05 30.56 -0.30
N ALA A 596 -0.80 31.48 0.14
CA ALA A 596 -0.40 32.85 0.50
C ALA A 596 0.57 32.90 1.68
N LEU A 597 0.59 31.86 2.54
CA LEU A 597 1.56 31.69 3.63
C LEU A 597 2.96 31.30 3.13
N ARG A 598 3.11 31.03 1.82
CA ARG A 598 4.37 30.57 1.19
C ARG A 598 4.99 29.39 1.94
N LEU A 599 4.17 28.38 2.24
CA LEU A 599 4.57 27.22 3.03
C LEU A 599 5.82 26.49 2.49
N HIS A 600 6.06 26.54 1.18
CA HIS A 600 7.29 26.01 0.57
C HIS A 600 8.60 26.67 1.05
N GLN A 601 8.55 27.83 1.72
CA GLN A 601 9.71 28.51 2.30
C GLN A 601 9.90 28.22 3.79
N TYR A 602 8.93 27.56 4.43
CA TYR A 602 8.86 27.33 5.87
C TYR A 602 8.50 25.86 6.21
N GLU A 603 8.91 24.92 5.36
CA GLU A 603 8.61 23.49 5.51
C GLU A 603 9.13 22.94 6.85
N ASP A 604 10.35 23.30 7.22
CA ASP A 604 10.97 22.86 8.47
C ASP A 604 10.26 23.44 9.70
N GLU A 605 9.82 24.70 9.66
CA GLU A 605 9.04 25.32 10.73
C GLU A 605 7.66 24.67 10.87
N VAL A 606 6.98 24.39 9.76
CA VAL A 606 5.69 23.67 9.75
C VAL A 606 5.85 22.31 10.42
N LYS A 607 6.87 21.55 10.02
CA LYS A 607 7.15 20.23 10.58
C LYS A 607 7.42 20.27 12.08
N ASN A 608 8.22 21.23 12.53
CA ASN A 608 8.51 21.40 13.96
C ASN A 608 7.25 21.73 14.78
N ILE A 609 6.33 22.54 14.23
CA ILE A 609 5.05 22.87 14.87
C ILE A 609 4.12 21.64 14.91
N VAL A 610 4.05 20.87 13.83
CA VAL A 610 3.25 19.64 13.76
C VAL A 610 3.79 18.60 14.74
N ASP A 611 5.11 18.40 14.79
CA ASP A 611 5.75 17.48 15.75
C ASP A 611 5.46 17.88 17.19
N LYS A 612 5.53 19.17 17.51
CA LYS A 612 5.12 19.70 18.82
C LYS A 612 3.65 19.40 19.10
N ALA A 613 2.75 19.66 18.16
CA ALA A 613 1.32 19.41 18.30
C ALA A 613 1.01 17.93 18.57
N VAL A 614 1.66 17.02 17.84
CA VAL A 614 1.50 15.56 18.02
C VAL A 614 1.96 15.13 19.41
N LYS A 615 3.10 15.66 19.89
CA LYS A 615 3.58 15.36 21.25
C LYS A 615 2.66 15.93 22.33
N GLU A 616 2.11 17.12 22.12
CA GLU A 616 1.11 17.72 23.01
C GLU A 616 -0.18 16.91 23.05
N MET A 617 -0.69 16.44 21.91
CA MET A 617 -1.89 15.58 21.85
C MET A 617 -1.68 14.25 22.60
N ALA A 618 -0.48 13.67 22.50
CA ALA A 618 -0.14 12.47 23.26
C ALA A 618 -0.15 12.74 24.77
N MET A 619 0.40 13.87 25.23
CA MET A 619 0.32 14.28 26.65
C MET A 619 -1.12 14.48 27.10
N GLU A 620 -1.95 15.15 26.29
CA GLU A 620 -3.38 15.36 26.60
C GLU A 620 -4.12 14.03 26.76
N LYS A 621 -3.82 13.04 25.90
CA LYS A 621 -4.40 11.71 25.98
C LYS A 621 -4.03 11.02 27.29
N VAL A 622 -2.75 11.01 27.67
CA VAL A 622 -2.31 10.38 28.93
C VAL A 622 -2.89 11.10 30.14
N LEU A 623 -2.94 12.44 30.15
CA LEU A 623 -3.57 13.20 31.24
C LEU A 623 -5.05 12.86 31.40
N ARG A 624 -5.77 12.68 30.28
CA ARG A 624 -7.18 12.27 30.29
C ARG A 624 -7.37 10.83 30.79
N GLU A 625 -6.49 9.91 30.39
CA GLU A 625 -6.50 8.52 30.87
C GLU A 625 -6.19 8.47 32.37
N LEU A 626 -5.23 9.25 32.83
CA LEU A 626 -4.86 9.36 34.24
C LEU A 626 -6.02 9.93 35.07
N ASP A 627 -6.64 11.02 34.63
CA ASP A 627 -7.82 11.60 35.27
C ASP A 627 -8.99 10.59 35.34
N ASN A 628 -9.26 9.84 34.27
CA ASN A 628 -10.31 8.82 34.27
C ASN A 628 -10.00 7.68 35.25
N THR A 629 -8.76 7.16 35.24
CA THR A 629 -8.34 6.05 36.12
C THR A 629 -8.44 6.44 37.60
N TRP A 630 -7.85 7.59 37.97
CA TRP A 630 -7.78 7.99 39.38
C TRP A 630 -9.08 8.60 39.92
N LYS A 631 -10.03 8.97 39.06
CA LYS A 631 -11.41 9.26 39.48
C LYS A 631 -12.17 8.04 39.97
N THR A 632 -11.91 6.86 39.40
CA THR A 632 -12.63 5.62 39.71
C THR A 632 -11.87 4.68 40.66
N MET A 633 -10.57 4.89 40.85
CA MET A 633 -9.75 4.02 41.68
C MET A 633 -10.07 4.20 43.17
N GLU A 634 -10.50 3.14 43.83
CA GLU A 634 -10.91 3.13 45.25
C GLU A 634 -10.19 2.04 46.04
N PHE A 635 -9.92 2.30 47.32
CA PHE A 635 -9.40 1.32 48.26
C PHE A 635 -10.45 0.28 48.64
N THR A 636 -10.01 -0.97 48.80
CA THR A 636 -10.82 -2.01 49.43
C THR A 636 -10.68 -2.01 50.95
N LEU A 637 -11.75 -2.43 51.64
CA LEU A 637 -11.76 -2.54 53.10
C LEU A 637 -11.80 -3.99 53.54
N GLU A 638 -10.93 -4.36 54.48
CA GLU A 638 -10.91 -5.67 55.12
C GLU A 638 -11.11 -5.55 56.64
N PRO A 639 -11.99 -6.36 57.25
CA PRO A 639 -12.25 -6.28 58.68
C PRO A 639 -11.10 -6.88 59.49
N HIS A 640 -10.58 -6.13 60.48
CA HIS A 640 -9.58 -6.63 61.42
C HIS A 640 -10.08 -7.88 62.17
N THR A 641 -9.20 -8.87 62.34
CA THR A 641 -9.54 -10.21 62.85
C THR A 641 -10.27 -10.17 64.20
N ARG A 642 -9.81 -9.31 65.13
CA ARG A 642 -10.31 -9.21 66.51
C ARG A 642 -11.35 -8.11 66.72
N THR A 643 -11.06 -6.88 66.29
CA THR A 643 -11.90 -5.70 66.55
C THR A 643 -12.97 -5.45 65.51
N LYS A 644 -12.91 -6.15 64.36
CA LYS A 644 -13.79 -5.94 63.20
C LYS A 644 -13.75 -4.51 62.63
N LEU A 645 -12.73 -3.72 62.99
CA LEU A 645 -12.50 -2.40 62.41
C LEU A 645 -12.16 -2.55 60.91
N PRO A 646 -12.81 -1.82 59.99
CA PRO A 646 -12.47 -1.88 58.57
C PRO A 646 -11.13 -1.19 58.33
N LEU A 647 -10.13 -1.97 57.91
CA LEU A 647 -8.80 -1.50 57.55
C LEU A 647 -8.68 -1.39 56.03
N ILE A 648 -7.83 -0.48 55.54
CA ILE A 648 -7.56 -0.40 54.10
C ILE A 648 -6.72 -1.59 53.68
N ALA A 649 -7.23 -2.35 52.72
CA ALA A 649 -6.49 -3.37 51.98
C ALA A 649 -6.05 -2.78 50.64
N VAL A 650 -4.73 -2.71 50.45
CA VAL A 650 -4.11 -2.20 49.22
C VAL A 650 -3.75 -3.40 48.35
N GLN A 651 -4.30 -3.43 47.14
CA GLN A 651 -4.05 -4.48 46.16
C GLN A 651 -2.71 -4.22 45.45
N GLU A 652 -2.00 -5.27 45.07
CA GLU A 652 -0.72 -5.14 44.34
C GLU A 652 -0.91 -4.40 43.01
N GLU A 653 -2.01 -4.68 42.29
CA GLU A 653 -2.37 -4.00 41.03
C GLU A 653 -2.47 -2.48 41.18
N LEU A 654 -2.98 -1.98 42.32
CA LEU A 654 -3.08 -0.55 42.59
C LEU A 654 -1.70 0.09 42.70
N ILE A 655 -0.74 -0.59 43.34
CA ILE A 655 0.64 -0.11 43.50
C ILE A 655 1.33 -0.10 42.14
N GLU A 656 1.19 -1.16 41.34
CA GLU A 656 1.73 -1.22 39.98
C GLU A 656 1.22 -0.07 39.11
N VAL A 657 -0.10 0.18 39.12
CA VAL A 657 -0.73 1.30 38.38
C VAL A 657 -0.25 2.67 38.90
N LEU A 658 0.02 2.81 40.19
CA LEU A 658 0.56 4.04 40.78
C LEU A 658 1.98 4.31 40.30
N GLU A 659 2.87 3.32 40.39
CA GLU A 659 4.26 3.43 39.96
C GLU A 659 4.36 3.69 38.45
N GLU A 660 3.57 2.98 37.63
CA GLU A 660 3.55 3.17 36.19
C GLU A 660 3.13 4.61 35.83
N ASN A 661 2.02 5.10 36.40
CA ASN A 661 1.52 6.44 36.12
C ASN A 661 2.50 7.53 36.59
N GLN A 662 3.22 7.32 37.69
CA GLN A 662 4.28 8.24 38.12
C GLN A 662 5.45 8.27 37.14
N VAL A 663 5.87 7.13 36.60
CA VAL A 663 6.92 7.07 35.56
C VAL A 663 6.46 7.77 34.28
N GLN A 664 5.19 7.57 33.87
CA GLN A 664 4.62 8.25 32.71
C GLN A 664 4.64 9.77 32.87
N LEU A 665 4.22 10.29 34.03
CA LEU A 665 4.28 11.73 34.35
C LEU A 665 5.71 12.25 34.43
N GLN A 666 6.64 11.49 35.02
CA GLN A 666 8.06 11.85 35.06
C GLN A 666 8.67 11.96 33.66
N ASN A 667 8.32 11.05 32.75
CA ASN A 667 8.73 11.11 31.35
C ASN A 667 8.18 12.36 30.66
N MET A 668 6.92 12.75 30.93
CA MET A 668 6.35 14.00 30.41
C MET A 668 7.11 15.22 30.93
N LEU A 669 7.49 15.26 32.21
CA LEU A 669 8.27 16.36 32.81
C LEU A 669 9.62 16.61 32.11
N THR A 670 10.25 15.56 31.60
CA THR A 670 11.52 15.68 30.85
C THR A 670 11.35 16.10 29.39
N SER A 671 10.11 16.11 28.87
CA SER A 671 9.84 16.45 27.48
C SER A 671 10.00 17.95 27.24
N LYS A 672 10.72 18.32 26.18
CA LYS A 672 10.88 19.71 25.74
C LYS A 672 9.56 20.39 25.30
N TYR A 673 8.48 19.62 25.09
CA TYR A 673 7.18 20.11 24.64
C TYR A 673 6.17 20.30 25.79
N ILE A 674 6.59 20.19 27.05
CA ILE A 674 5.69 20.24 28.21
C ILE A 674 5.08 21.63 28.49
N ALA A 675 5.60 22.71 27.90
CA ALA A 675 5.30 24.09 28.33
C ALA A 675 3.80 24.38 28.59
N HIS A 676 2.89 23.86 27.77
CA HIS A 676 1.45 24.03 27.95
C HIS A 676 0.87 23.23 29.14
N PHE A 677 1.31 21.99 29.33
CA PHE A 677 0.79 21.06 30.33
C PHE A 677 1.61 21.03 31.63
N LEU A 678 2.67 21.85 31.75
CA LEU A 678 3.60 21.83 32.87
C LEU A 678 2.90 21.90 34.23
N LYS A 679 1.92 22.80 34.38
CA LYS A 679 1.19 22.95 35.63
C LYS A 679 0.40 21.68 35.97
N GLU A 680 -0.38 21.18 35.03
CA GLU A 680 -1.24 20.01 35.21
C GLU A 680 -0.45 18.73 35.48
N VAL A 681 0.61 18.47 34.72
CA VAL A 681 1.53 17.34 34.94
C VAL A 681 2.21 17.44 36.30
N THR A 682 2.64 18.64 36.71
CA THR A 682 3.29 18.84 38.03
C THR A 682 2.31 18.60 39.18
N ASP A 683 1.07 19.05 39.05
CA ASP A 683 0.04 18.88 40.07
C ASP A 683 -0.35 17.39 40.21
N TRP A 684 -0.46 16.65 39.11
CA TRP A 684 -0.65 15.20 39.12
C TRP A 684 0.54 14.45 39.71
N GLN A 685 1.77 14.80 39.32
CA GLN A 685 2.99 14.17 39.85
C GLN A 685 3.07 14.33 41.37
N ARG A 686 2.78 15.54 41.88
CA ARG A 686 2.73 15.81 43.32
C ARG A 686 1.66 14.95 44.00
N SER A 687 0.47 14.88 43.42
CA SER A 687 -0.67 14.18 44.02
C SER A 687 -0.46 12.67 44.10
N LEU A 688 0.09 12.05 43.05
CA LEU A 688 0.40 10.62 43.03
C LEU A 688 1.62 10.29 43.92
N SER A 689 2.65 11.15 43.95
CA SER A 689 3.79 10.96 44.86
C SER A 689 3.40 11.06 46.33
N GLN A 690 2.48 11.97 46.67
CA GLN A 690 1.90 12.04 48.01
C GLN A 690 1.07 10.79 48.34
N ALA A 691 0.32 10.27 47.35
CA ALA A 691 -0.47 9.05 47.53
C ALA A 691 0.41 7.85 47.87
N ASP A 692 1.51 7.68 47.13
CA ASP A 692 2.50 6.62 47.34
C ASP A 692 3.12 6.65 48.74
N GLN A 693 3.62 7.82 49.15
CA GLN A 693 4.19 8.00 50.50
C GLN A 693 3.18 7.68 51.60
N VAL A 694 1.94 8.16 51.47
CA VAL A 694 0.89 7.91 52.48
C VAL A 694 0.49 6.44 52.51
N ILE A 695 0.39 5.76 51.37
CA ILE A 695 0.08 4.32 51.29
C ILE A 695 1.15 3.51 52.01
N HIS A 696 2.44 3.77 51.76
CA HIS A 696 3.53 3.06 52.41
C HIS A 696 3.51 3.21 53.94
N ILE A 697 3.39 4.45 54.45
CA ILE A 697 3.34 4.71 55.89
C ILE A 697 2.07 4.10 56.50
N LEU A 698 0.92 4.19 55.81
CA LEU A 698 -0.33 3.61 56.28
C LEU A 698 -0.22 2.08 56.43
N ILE A 699 0.30 1.37 55.43
CA ILE A 699 0.48 -0.10 55.50
C ILE A 699 1.37 -0.48 56.69
N GLU A 700 2.48 0.23 56.87
CA GLU A 700 3.40 0.00 57.99
C GLU A 700 2.72 0.24 59.35
N VAL A 701 2.04 1.39 59.51
CA VAL A 701 1.28 1.73 60.72
C VAL A 701 0.19 0.71 61.00
N GLN A 702 -0.60 0.31 59.99
CA GLN A 702 -1.67 -0.69 60.14
C GLN A 702 -1.12 -2.03 60.62
N LYS A 703 0.01 -2.48 60.06
CA LYS A 703 0.66 -3.74 60.43
C LYS A 703 1.20 -3.71 61.86
N THR A 704 1.93 -2.67 62.22
CA THR A 704 2.51 -2.52 63.57
C THR A 704 1.43 -2.32 64.62
N TRP A 705 0.41 -1.50 64.34
CA TRP A 705 -0.74 -1.34 65.22
C TRP A 705 -1.49 -2.66 65.41
N SER A 706 -1.81 -3.40 64.35
CA SER A 706 -2.54 -4.68 64.46
C SER A 706 -1.78 -5.70 65.32
N HIS A 707 -0.45 -5.74 65.20
CA HIS A 707 0.40 -6.59 66.05
C HIS A 707 0.34 -6.17 67.52
N LEU A 708 0.61 -4.90 67.82
CA LEU A 708 0.65 -4.38 69.19
C LEU A 708 -0.74 -4.36 69.85
N GLU A 709 -1.80 -4.18 69.08
CA GLU A 709 -3.19 -4.20 69.53
C GLU A 709 -3.56 -5.55 70.15
N SER A 710 -3.14 -6.65 69.52
CA SER A 710 -3.35 -8.00 70.04
C SER A 710 -2.66 -8.25 71.38
N ILE A 711 -1.58 -7.50 71.67
CA ILE A 711 -0.73 -7.66 72.86
C ILE A 711 -1.20 -6.72 73.97
N PHE A 712 -1.20 -5.40 73.73
CA PHE A 712 -1.51 -4.37 74.73
C PHE A 712 -3.01 -4.25 75.04
N ILE A 713 -3.91 -4.65 74.15
CA ILE A 713 -5.36 -4.66 74.42
C ILE A 713 -5.86 -6.09 74.68
N GLY A 714 -5.24 -7.10 74.08
CA GLY A 714 -5.63 -8.51 74.26
C GLY A 714 -5.16 -9.15 75.58
N SER A 715 -4.04 -8.69 76.16
CA SER A 715 -3.46 -9.30 77.37
C SER A 715 -3.51 -8.35 78.57
N GLN A 716 -4.40 -8.63 79.52
CA GLN A 716 -4.52 -7.83 80.76
C GLN A 716 -3.27 -7.92 81.65
N ASP A 717 -2.53 -9.04 81.59
CA ASP A 717 -1.32 -9.22 82.39
C ASP A 717 -0.19 -8.30 81.90
N ILE A 718 0.01 -8.20 80.59
CA ILE A 718 0.99 -7.28 80.00
C ILE A 718 0.64 -5.82 80.31
N ARG A 719 -0.66 -5.47 80.33
CA ARG A 719 -1.11 -4.12 80.73
C ARG A 719 -0.75 -3.77 82.17
N ASN A 720 -0.82 -4.75 83.07
CA ASN A 720 -0.45 -4.54 84.46
C ASN A 720 1.07 -4.41 84.64
N GLN A 721 1.86 -5.06 83.78
CA GLN A 721 3.33 -5.02 83.82
C GLN A 721 3.92 -3.76 83.17
N LEU A 722 3.29 -3.25 82.10
CA LEU A 722 3.72 -2.06 81.35
C LEU A 722 2.61 -0.98 81.33
N PRO A 723 2.27 -0.35 82.48
CA PRO A 723 1.12 0.55 82.57
C PRO A 723 1.31 1.87 81.79
N GLU A 724 2.52 2.42 81.75
CA GLU A 724 2.81 3.67 81.03
C GLU A 724 2.69 3.48 79.51
N ASP A 725 3.32 2.43 78.97
CA ASP A 725 3.25 2.11 77.54
C ASP A 725 1.86 1.65 77.11
N SER A 726 1.09 0.99 77.99
CA SER A 726 -0.31 0.65 77.75
C SER A 726 -1.18 1.90 77.64
N ALA A 727 -1.01 2.89 78.52
CA ALA A 727 -1.73 4.16 78.44
C ALA A 727 -1.35 4.96 77.18
N ARG A 728 -0.08 4.90 76.77
CA ARG A 728 0.39 5.45 75.50
C ARG A 728 -0.29 4.76 74.32
N PHE A 729 -0.34 3.43 74.32
CA PHE A 729 -1.00 2.65 73.28
C PHE A 729 -2.50 2.93 73.17
N ASP A 730 -3.21 3.12 74.30
CA ASP A 730 -4.64 3.48 74.26
C ASP A 730 -4.88 4.82 73.55
N THR A 731 -3.96 5.78 73.68
CA THR A 731 -4.03 7.05 72.96
C THR A 731 -3.78 6.84 71.46
N ILE A 732 -2.79 6.03 71.11
CA ILE A 732 -2.49 5.67 69.71
C ILE A 732 -3.67 4.93 69.08
N ASP A 733 -4.29 3.98 69.77
CA ASP A 733 -5.45 3.22 69.31
C ASP A 733 -6.63 4.16 68.99
N LYS A 734 -6.86 5.16 69.84
CA LYS A 734 -7.91 6.16 69.62
C LYS A 734 -7.63 7.03 68.38
N ASP A 735 -6.39 7.51 68.23
CA ASP A 735 -5.97 8.33 67.09
C ASP A 735 -6.03 7.54 65.78
N PHE A 736 -5.59 6.29 65.80
CA PHE A 736 -5.59 5.41 64.63
C PHE A 736 -7.03 5.00 64.24
N ARG A 737 -7.90 4.66 65.19
CA ARG A 737 -9.33 4.40 64.91
C ARG A 737 -10.03 5.61 64.30
N GLN A 738 -9.65 6.82 64.72
CA GLN A 738 -10.16 8.04 64.11
C GLN A 738 -9.73 8.13 62.63
N ILE A 739 -8.46 7.88 62.30
CA ILE A 739 -7.98 7.85 60.91
C ILE A 739 -8.70 6.75 60.12
N ALA A 740 -8.85 5.55 60.66
CA ALA A 740 -9.56 4.45 60.00
C ALA A 740 -11.03 4.80 59.69
N SER A 741 -11.72 5.49 60.60
CA SER A 741 -13.08 5.97 60.37
C SER A 741 -13.14 7.08 59.32
N GLU A 742 -12.19 8.03 59.33
CA GLU A 742 -12.10 9.08 58.31
C GLU A 742 -11.78 8.49 56.92
N ASN A 743 -10.95 7.45 56.85
CA ASN A 743 -10.62 6.71 55.63
C ASN A 743 -11.84 6.02 55.02
N GLN A 744 -12.76 5.53 55.85
CA GLN A 744 -13.98 4.86 55.39
C GLN A 744 -14.97 5.82 54.71
N GLN A 745 -14.90 7.13 54.98
CA GLN A 745 -15.83 8.10 54.40
C GLN A 745 -15.57 8.37 52.91
N ASN A 746 -14.33 8.22 52.45
CA ASN A 746 -13.96 8.39 51.05
C ASN A 746 -12.85 7.41 50.68
N LEU A 747 -13.21 6.40 49.88
CA LEU A 747 -12.30 5.34 49.47
C LEU A 747 -11.47 5.69 48.24
N ASN A 748 -11.77 6.80 47.54
CA ASN A 748 -10.97 7.19 46.38
C ASN A 748 -9.51 7.44 46.78
N VAL A 749 -8.58 6.78 46.08
CA VAL A 749 -7.17 6.71 46.48
C VAL A 749 -6.53 8.09 46.58
N VAL A 750 -6.71 8.94 45.56
CA VAL A 750 -6.09 10.26 45.50
C VAL A 750 -6.71 11.20 46.53
N HIS A 751 -8.04 11.22 46.64
CA HIS A 751 -8.73 12.06 47.62
C HIS A 751 -8.44 11.64 49.07
N CYS A 752 -8.37 10.35 49.35
CA CYS A 752 -8.11 9.82 50.69
C CYS A 752 -6.68 10.14 51.13
N THR A 753 -5.69 9.99 50.25
CA THR A 753 -4.27 10.17 50.58
C THR A 753 -3.81 11.62 50.58
N ASN A 754 -4.37 12.48 49.72
CA ASN A 754 -4.00 13.90 49.62
C ASN A 754 -4.68 14.81 50.65
N ARG A 755 -5.26 14.24 51.73
CA ARG A 755 -5.84 15.04 52.82
C ARG A 755 -4.76 15.79 53.58
N PRO A 756 -4.99 17.06 53.94
CA PRO A 756 -4.00 17.85 54.65
C PRO A 756 -3.70 17.23 56.02
N LYS A 757 -2.42 17.20 56.40
CA LYS A 757 -1.89 16.68 57.68
C LYS A 757 -2.08 15.18 57.93
N LEU A 758 -2.58 14.40 56.96
CA LEU A 758 -2.71 12.96 57.13
C LEU A 758 -1.35 12.27 57.26
N ASN A 759 -0.39 12.64 56.40
CA ASN A 759 0.97 12.12 56.45
C ASN A 759 1.63 12.42 57.82
N ASP A 760 1.59 13.68 58.26
CA ASP A 760 2.13 14.08 59.57
C ASP A 760 1.53 13.28 60.75
N ARG A 761 0.20 13.04 60.72
CA ARG A 761 -0.48 12.23 61.75
C ARG A 761 -0.05 10.77 61.72
N LEU A 762 0.14 10.19 60.53
CA LEU A 762 0.58 8.81 60.37
C LEU A 762 2.05 8.64 60.81
N GLU A 763 2.93 9.60 60.50
CA GLU A 763 4.32 9.60 60.99
C GLU A 763 4.40 9.74 62.51
N ASP A 764 3.58 10.61 63.11
CA ASP A 764 3.49 10.72 64.57
C ASP A 764 3.01 9.40 65.22
N ILE A 765 1.97 8.77 64.65
CA ILE A 765 1.50 7.46 65.11
C ILE A 765 2.59 6.39 64.96
N LYS A 766 3.28 6.34 63.82
CA LYS A 766 4.40 5.42 63.56
C LYS A 766 5.50 5.59 64.62
N SER A 767 5.92 6.82 64.88
CA SER A 767 6.93 7.14 65.89
C SER A 767 6.52 6.66 67.29
N ARG A 768 5.27 6.92 67.69
CA ARG A 768 4.74 6.49 68.98
C ARG A 768 4.60 4.96 69.07
N LEU A 769 4.20 4.28 67.98
CA LEU A 769 4.14 2.81 67.91
C LEU A 769 5.51 2.17 68.09
N SER A 770 6.55 2.73 67.47
CA SER A 770 7.93 2.23 67.63
C SER A 770 8.43 2.32 69.08
N LEU A 771 7.98 3.32 69.86
CA LEU A 771 8.30 3.39 71.29
C LEU A 771 7.67 2.23 72.07
N CYS A 772 6.41 1.90 71.78
CA CYS A 772 5.72 0.76 72.40
C CYS A 772 6.34 -0.58 72.00
N GLU A 773 6.74 -0.74 70.74
CA GLU A 773 7.44 -1.93 70.24
C GLU A 773 8.79 -2.12 70.96
N LYS A 774 9.57 -1.03 71.11
CA LYS A 774 10.82 -1.06 71.84
C LYS A 774 10.64 -1.41 73.31
N ALA A 775 9.67 -0.80 73.99
CA ALA A 775 9.36 -1.11 75.39
C ALA A 775 8.95 -2.58 75.57
N LEU A 776 8.17 -3.13 74.63
CA LEU A 776 7.80 -4.54 74.62
C LEU A 776 9.02 -5.44 74.42
N ALA A 777 9.92 -5.10 73.50
CA ALA A 777 11.16 -5.86 73.28
C ALA A 777 12.06 -5.86 74.52
N ASP A 778 12.25 -4.71 75.16
CA ASP A 778 13.03 -4.57 76.40
C ASP A 778 12.40 -5.39 77.55
N TYR A 779 11.07 -5.42 77.64
CA TYR A 779 10.34 -6.25 78.59
C TYR A 779 10.55 -7.74 78.34
N LEU A 780 10.40 -8.21 77.09
CA LEU A 780 10.61 -9.60 76.72
C LEU A 780 12.06 -10.04 77.00
N GLU A 781 13.03 -9.17 76.76
CA GLU A 781 14.44 -9.44 77.05
C GLU A 781 14.69 -9.55 78.57
N THR A 782 14.06 -8.71 79.37
CA THR A 782 14.11 -8.82 80.84
C THR A 782 13.57 -10.17 81.32
N LYS A 783 12.48 -10.66 80.71
CA LYS A 783 11.92 -11.98 81.02
C LYS A 783 12.83 -13.12 80.56
N ARG A 784 13.49 -12.99 79.40
CA ARG A 784 14.49 -13.98 78.94
C ARG A 784 15.70 -14.07 79.87
N LEU A 785 16.18 -12.95 80.40
CA LEU A 785 17.26 -12.95 81.38
C LEU A 785 16.85 -13.64 82.69
N ALA A 786 15.60 -13.49 83.12
CA ALA A 786 15.10 -14.13 84.34
C ALA A 786 14.91 -15.66 84.19
N PHE A 787 14.60 -16.15 82.98
CA PHE A 787 14.58 -17.58 82.68
C PHE A 787 15.22 -17.85 81.29
N PRO A 788 16.53 -18.16 81.24
CA PRO A 788 17.30 -18.25 79.99
C PRO A 788 16.76 -19.25 78.95
N ARG A 789 15.94 -20.23 79.35
CA ARG A 789 15.31 -21.15 78.38
C ARG A 789 14.32 -20.45 77.45
N PHE A 790 13.85 -19.24 77.79
CA PHE A 790 13.02 -18.43 76.89
C PHE A 790 13.74 -17.92 75.63
N TYR A 791 15.08 -17.98 75.55
CA TYR A 791 15.79 -17.69 74.30
C TYR A 791 15.53 -18.73 73.19
N PHE A 792 15.05 -19.93 73.55
CA PHE A 792 14.78 -21.03 72.61
C PHE A 792 13.33 -21.08 72.09
N VAL A 793 12.48 -20.13 72.50
CA VAL A 793 11.10 -20.01 72.01
C VAL A 793 10.92 -18.73 71.18
N SER A 794 9.99 -18.77 70.23
CA SER A 794 9.65 -17.60 69.43
C SER A 794 9.08 -16.48 70.32
N ALA A 795 9.20 -15.21 69.88
CA ALA A 795 8.63 -14.09 70.63
C ALA A 795 7.10 -14.19 70.82
N ALA A 796 6.40 -14.77 69.83
CA ALA A 796 4.96 -15.02 69.91
C ALA A 796 4.62 -16.10 70.96
N ASP A 797 5.36 -17.21 70.98
CA ASP A 797 5.19 -18.24 72.02
C ASP A 797 5.54 -17.69 73.41
N LEU A 798 6.59 -16.88 73.52
CA LEU A 798 6.99 -16.24 74.77
C LEU A 798 5.87 -15.32 75.29
N LEU A 799 5.27 -14.52 74.41
CA LEU A 799 4.14 -13.67 74.76
C LEU A 799 2.94 -14.49 75.24
N ASP A 800 2.61 -15.61 74.57
CA ASP A 800 1.51 -16.49 74.98
C ASP A 800 1.76 -17.16 76.35
N ILE A 801 3.01 -17.54 76.62
CA ILE A 801 3.45 -18.07 77.92
C ILE A 801 3.31 -17.00 79.02
N LEU A 802 3.76 -15.76 78.75
CA LEU A 802 3.68 -14.66 79.70
C LEU A 802 2.23 -14.22 79.94
N SER A 803 1.40 -14.12 78.90
CA SER A 803 -0.01 -13.71 79.02
C SER A 803 -0.86 -14.70 79.80
N ASN A 804 -0.57 -16.00 79.69
CA ASN A 804 -1.29 -17.06 80.40
C ASN A 804 -0.53 -17.54 81.64
N GLY A 805 0.40 -16.73 82.12
CA GLY A 805 1.38 -17.17 83.11
C GLY A 805 0.84 -17.61 84.46
N ASN A 806 -0.32 -17.07 84.82
CA ASN A 806 -1.04 -17.41 86.04
C ASN A 806 -1.85 -18.72 85.93
N GLU A 807 -1.93 -19.32 84.74
CA GLU A 807 -2.66 -20.55 84.45
C GLU A 807 -1.68 -21.65 83.97
N PRO A 808 -1.11 -22.45 84.88
CA PRO A 808 -0.13 -23.48 84.53
C PRO A 808 -0.60 -24.44 83.44
N GLU A 809 -1.91 -24.75 83.39
CA GLU A 809 -2.50 -25.63 82.36
C GLU A 809 -2.31 -25.14 80.92
N LYS A 810 -2.40 -23.83 80.69
CA LYS A 810 -2.17 -23.25 79.36
C LYS A 810 -0.69 -23.23 79.03
N VAL A 811 0.16 -22.95 80.01
CA VAL A 811 1.64 -22.95 79.85
C VAL A 811 2.17 -24.37 79.60
N MET A 812 1.50 -25.42 80.10
CA MET A 812 1.91 -26.82 79.90
C MET A 812 2.10 -27.20 78.42
N ARG A 813 1.34 -26.58 77.50
CA ARG A 813 1.46 -26.81 76.05
C ARG A 813 2.83 -26.45 75.49
N HIS A 814 3.53 -25.54 76.15
CA HIS A 814 4.84 -25.04 75.76
C HIS A 814 6.00 -25.73 76.49
N LEU A 815 5.73 -26.58 77.49
CA LEU A 815 6.79 -27.25 78.27
C LEU A 815 7.71 -28.11 77.41
N THR A 816 7.17 -28.76 76.37
CA THR A 816 7.96 -29.55 75.41
C THR A 816 8.95 -28.72 74.58
N LYS A 817 8.73 -27.41 74.48
CA LYS A 817 9.62 -26.44 73.84
C LYS A 817 10.66 -25.87 74.82
N LEU A 818 10.31 -25.80 76.11
CA LEU A 818 11.19 -25.27 77.17
C LEU A 818 12.12 -26.33 77.78
N PHE A 819 11.68 -27.59 77.79
CA PHE A 819 12.39 -28.73 78.38
C PHE A 819 12.54 -29.85 77.36
N ASP A 820 13.69 -30.55 77.43
CA ASP A 820 14.06 -31.55 76.43
C ASP A 820 13.13 -32.77 76.46
N SER A 821 12.94 -33.38 77.63
CA SER A 821 12.14 -34.61 77.75
C SER A 821 10.83 -34.45 78.50
N MET A 822 10.58 -33.33 79.19
CA MET A 822 9.32 -33.13 79.93
C MET A 822 8.16 -32.79 78.99
N SER A 823 7.01 -33.40 79.23
CA SER A 823 5.78 -33.19 78.45
C SER A 823 4.67 -32.56 79.28
N LYS A 824 4.37 -33.11 80.47
CA LYS A 824 3.23 -32.70 81.30
C LYS A 824 3.54 -32.77 82.78
N LEU A 825 2.79 -32.00 83.58
CA LEU A 825 2.81 -32.04 85.04
C LEU A 825 1.49 -32.59 85.58
N LYS A 826 1.55 -33.35 86.66
CA LYS A 826 0.37 -33.77 87.41
C LYS A 826 0.03 -32.72 88.46
N LEU A 827 -1.02 -31.95 88.22
CA LEU A 827 -1.51 -30.96 89.19
C LEU A 827 -2.37 -31.63 90.26
N THR A 828 -2.40 -31.04 91.46
CA THR A 828 -3.24 -31.51 92.57
C THR A 828 -4.66 -30.99 92.38
N GLU A 829 -5.66 -31.87 92.50
CA GLU A 829 -7.07 -31.48 92.45
C GLU A 829 -7.68 -31.58 93.85
N GLU A 830 -8.24 -30.49 94.35
CA GLU A 830 -9.00 -30.49 95.61
C GLU A 830 -10.39 -29.88 95.39
N ARG A 831 -11.44 -30.65 95.71
CA ARG A 831 -12.87 -30.24 95.56
C ARG A 831 -13.23 -29.66 94.18
N GLY A 832 -12.65 -30.20 93.10
CA GLY A 832 -12.95 -29.79 91.73
C GLY A 832 -12.25 -28.49 91.27
N ALA A 833 -11.34 -27.93 92.09
CA ALA A 833 -10.46 -26.85 91.68
C ALA A 833 -9.01 -27.36 91.58
N THR A 834 -8.36 -27.13 90.44
CA THR A 834 -6.93 -27.41 90.26
C THR A 834 -6.12 -26.47 91.16
N ILE A 835 -5.44 -27.04 92.16
CA ILE A 835 -4.47 -26.30 92.97
C ILE A 835 -3.20 -26.17 92.14
N LYS A 836 -2.54 -25.01 92.22
CA LYS A 836 -1.29 -24.70 91.50
C LYS A 836 -0.09 -25.43 92.12
N GLU A 837 -0.23 -26.71 92.47
CA GLU A 837 0.83 -27.55 92.99
C GLU A 837 0.98 -28.80 92.12
N ALA A 838 2.20 -29.04 91.61
CA ALA A 838 2.53 -30.24 90.85
C ALA A 838 3.06 -31.36 91.75
N THR A 839 2.57 -32.58 91.57
CA THR A 839 2.93 -33.77 92.37
C THR A 839 3.81 -34.76 91.61
N ALA A 840 3.80 -34.70 90.28
CA ALA A 840 4.59 -35.56 89.42
C ALA A 840 4.80 -34.94 88.03
N MET A 841 5.69 -35.55 87.25
CA MET A 841 5.97 -35.18 85.86
C MET A 841 5.94 -36.39 84.93
N TRP A 842 5.56 -36.13 83.68
CA TRP A 842 5.63 -37.08 82.57
C TRP A 842 6.68 -36.66 81.55
N ALA A 843 7.45 -37.64 81.09
CA ALA A 843 8.31 -37.50 79.94
C ALA A 843 7.52 -37.57 78.61
N LYS A 844 8.15 -37.14 77.51
CA LYS A 844 7.63 -37.28 76.13
C LYS A 844 7.39 -38.75 75.76
N ASP A 845 8.22 -39.64 76.30
CA ASP A 845 8.18 -41.08 76.02
C ASP A 845 7.21 -41.84 76.95
N GLY A 846 6.48 -41.12 77.81
CA GLY A 846 5.46 -41.69 78.70
C GLY A 846 5.95 -42.09 80.10
N GLU A 847 7.26 -41.99 80.37
CA GLU A 847 7.83 -42.25 81.70
C GLU A 847 7.25 -41.30 82.75
N TYR A 848 6.88 -41.85 83.90
CA TYR A 848 6.24 -41.12 85.00
C TYR A 848 7.17 -41.07 86.22
N MET A 849 7.35 -39.87 86.76
CA MET A 849 8.21 -39.64 87.93
C MET A 849 7.49 -38.78 88.96
N THR A 850 7.34 -39.28 90.18
CA THR A 850 6.75 -38.55 91.31
C THR A 850 7.77 -37.63 91.97
N PHE A 851 7.32 -36.44 92.39
CA PHE A 851 8.15 -35.52 93.16
C PHE A 851 8.19 -35.95 94.65
N PRO A 852 9.33 -35.79 95.35
CA PRO A 852 9.44 -36.09 96.78
C PRO A 852 8.52 -35.21 97.65
N SER A 853 8.25 -33.98 97.20
CA SER A 853 7.24 -33.09 97.76
C SER A 853 6.59 -32.27 96.64
N PRO A 854 5.36 -31.76 96.81
CA PRO A 854 4.68 -30.96 95.78
C PRO A 854 5.47 -29.69 95.41
N CYS A 855 5.44 -29.33 94.12
CA CYS A 855 6.06 -28.12 93.58
C CYS A 855 5.02 -27.02 93.41
N ASP A 856 5.21 -25.88 94.07
CA ASP A 856 4.32 -24.72 93.94
C ASP A 856 4.56 -23.97 92.61
N LEU A 857 3.49 -23.86 91.82
CA LEU A 857 3.43 -23.19 90.51
C LEU A 857 2.74 -21.81 90.55
N SER A 858 2.66 -21.20 91.74
CA SER A 858 2.08 -19.86 91.89
C SER A 858 3.06 -18.72 91.52
N GLY A 859 2.52 -17.52 91.27
CA GLY A 859 3.32 -16.32 90.97
C GLY A 859 3.77 -16.20 89.51
N GLN A 860 4.83 -15.41 89.28
CA GLN A 860 5.37 -15.12 87.95
C GLN A 860 5.95 -16.38 87.29
N VAL A 861 5.78 -16.49 85.97
CA VAL A 861 6.08 -17.72 85.19
C VAL A 861 7.51 -18.14 85.28
N GLU A 862 8.42 -17.19 85.07
CA GLU A 862 9.85 -17.37 85.17
C GLU A 862 10.27 -17.86 86.56
N VAL A 863 9.57 -17.43 87.62
CA VAL A 863 9.90 -17.80 88.99
C VAL A 863 9.49 -19.24 89.25
N TRP A 864 8.25 -19.61 88.91
CA TRP A 864 7.81 -20.98 89.14
C TRP A 864 8.42 -21.99 88.17
N LEU A 865 8.78 -21.60 86.93
CA LEU A 865 9.54 -22.45 86.03
C LEU A 865 10.97 -22.72 86.53
N ASN A 866 11.62 -21.73 87.15
CA ASN A 866 12.89 -21.94 87.83
C ASN A 866 12.74 -22.89 89.04
N ARG A 867 11.70 -22.71 89.86
CA ARG A 867 11.39 -23.64 90.96
C ARG A 867 11.13 -25.05 90.46
N LEU A 868 10.41 -25.19 89.35
CA LEU A 868 10.18 -26.48 88.70
C LEU A 868 11.50 -27.12 88.26
N LEU A 869 12.41 -26.34 87.65
CA LEU A 869 13.73 -26.82 87.23
C LEU A 869 14.55 -27.32 88.44
N GLU A 870 14.60 -26.55 89.52
CA GLU A 870 15.26 -26.96 90.76
C GLU A 870 14.63 -28.25 91.31
N LYS A 871 13.30 -28.34 91.28
CA LYS A 871 12.56 -29.52 91.74
C LYS A 871 12.86 -30.76 90.89
N GLN A 872 13.02 -30.62 89.57
CA GLN A 872 13.44 -31.72 88.70
C GLN A 872 14.81 -32.26 89.13
N CYS A 873 15.78 -31.37 89.34
CA CYS A 873 17.12 -31.76 89.78
C CYS A 873 17.12 -32.43 91.16
N GLU A 874 16.36 -31.89 92.11
CA GLU A 874 16.17 -32.48 93.44
C GLU A 874 15.57 -33.89 93.35
N THR A 875 14.54 -34.04 92.51
CA THR A 875 13.82 -35.31 92.34
C THR A 875 14.70 -36.40 91.75
N VAL A 876 15.50 -36.07 90.72
CA VAL A 876 16.47 -37.03 90.15
C VAL A 876 17.53 -37.40 91.18
N ARG A 877 18.05 -36.44 91.96
CA ARG A 877 19.01 -36.72 93.03
C ARG A 877 18.40 -37.62 94.11
N TYR A 878 17.16 -37.37 94.51
CA TYR A 878 16.43 -38.18 95.50
C TYR A 878 16.29 -39.63 95.02
N HIS A 879 15.69 -39.84 93.84
CA HIS A 879 15.47 -41.18 93.30
C HIS A 879 16.79 -41.91 93.02
N LEU A 880 17.86 -41.23 92.59
CA LEU A 880 19.18 -41.84 92.43
C LEU A 880 19.81 -42.26 93.75
N THR A 881 19.65 -41.46 94.81
CA THR A 881 20.16 -41.82 96.14
C THR A 881 19.43 -43.05 96.69
N GLU A 882 18.10 -43.08 96.57
CA GLU A 882 17.26 -44.22 96.95
C GLU A 882 17.63 -45.48 96.14
N ALA A 883 17.75 -45.34 94.81
CA ALA A 883 18.09 -46.45 93.93
C ALA A 883 19.44 -47.07 94.25
N VAL A 884 20.48 -46.24 94.48
CA VAL A 884 21.82 -46.72 94.86
C VAL A 884 21.78 -47.41 96.23
N GLY A 885 21.05 -46.88 97.20
CA GLY A 885 20.90 -47.51 98.51
C GLY A 885 20.20 -48.87 98.46
N ALA A 886 19.15 -48.98 97.64
CA ALA A 886 18.34 -50.19 97.53
C ALA A 886 18.94 -51.31 96.64
N TYR A 887 20.06 -51.06 95.93
CA TYR A 887 20.61 -52.00 94.95
C TYR A 887 21.01 -53.35 95.53
N GLU A 888 21.54 -53.38 96.77
CA GLU A 888 21.90 -54.64 97.44
C GLU A 888 20.70 -55.36 98.09
N GLU A 889 19.55 -54.69 98.24
CA GLU A 889 18.39 -55.23 98.96
C GLU A 889 17.59 -56.24 98.12
N LYS A 890 17.65 -56.14 96.79
CA LYS A 890 16.88 -56.99 95.86
C LYS A 890 17.75 -57.52 94.71
N PRO A 891 17.35 -58.65 94.08
CA PRO A 891 17.93 -59.07 92.81
C PRO A 891 17.85 -57.97 91.73
N ARG A 892 18.90 -57.84 90.90
CA ARG A 892 19.06 -56.76 89.91
C ARG A 892 17.89 -56.68 88.92
N ASP A 893 17.35 -57.82 88.49
CA ASP A 893 16.23 -57.99 87.57
C ASP A 893 14.91 -57.41 88.11
N GLN A 894 14.73 -57.41 89.43
CA GLN A 894 13.56 -56.80 90.10
C GLN A 894 13.82 -55.33 90.42
N TRP A 895 15.02 -55.01 90.92
CA TRP A 895 15.42 -53.66 91.25
C TRP A 895 15.35 -52.71 90.05
N ILE A 896 15.76 -53.16 88.86
CA ILE A 896 15.76 -52.32 87.64
C ILE A 896 14.36 -51.87 87.23
N MET A 897 13.31 -52.59 87.64
CA MET A 897 11.91 -52.28 87.33
C MET A 897 11.27 -51.29 88.32
N ASP A 898 11.87 -51.09 89.50
CA ASP A 898 11.34 -50.20 90.54
C ASP A 898 11.68 -48.71 90.28
N TYR A 899 12.69 -48.43 89.46
CA TYR A 899 13.23 -47.08 89.23
C TYR A 899 13.18 -46.66 87.77
N GLN A 900 13.14 -45.35 87.52
CA GLN A 900 13.18 -44.78 86.15
C GLN A 900 14.46 -45.18 85.41
N ALA A 901 14.38 -45.29 84.08
CA ALA A 901 15.40 -45.93 83.26
C ALA A 901 16.81 -45.32 83.45
N GLN A 902 16.91 -43.99 83.46
CA GLN A 902 18.19 -43.29 83.67
C GLN A 902 18.71 -43.42 85.11
N VAL A 903 17.81 -43.45 86.09
CA VAL A 903 18.16 -43.62 87.50
C VAL A 903 18.70 -45.04 87.72
N ALA A 904 18.00 -46.06 87.21
CA ALA A 904 18.41 -47.45 87.30
C ALA A 904 19.72 -47.73 86.54
N LEU A 905 19.92 -47.11 85.37
CA LEU A 905 21.16 -47.21 84.61
C LEU A 905 22.34 -46.60 85.39
N THR A 906 22.18 -45.37 85.89
CA THR A 906 23.23 -44.67 86.64
C THR A 906 23.55 -45.41 87.93
N GLY A 907 22.54 -45.86 88.67
CA GLY A 907 22.73 -46.70 89.85
C GLY A 907 23.47 -48.00 89.54
N SER A 908 23.13 -48.67 88.43
CA SER A 908 23.85 -49.87 87.97
C SER A 908 25.31 -49.58 87.63
N GLN A 909 25.62 -48.44 87.01
CA GLN A 909 27.00 -48.04 86.66
C GLN A 909 27.84 -47.73 87.91
N ILE A 910 27.25 -47.10 88.92
CA ILE A 910 27.91 -46.85 90.21
C ILE A 910 28.27 -48.20 90.85
N TRP A 911 27.30 -49.10 90.97
CA TRP A 911 27.52 -50.41 91.59
C TRP A 911 28.46 -51.30 90.78
N TRP A 912 28.34 -51.32 89.45
CA TRP A 912 29.29 -52.01 88.59
C TRP A 912 30.72 -51.53 88.85
N THR A 913 30.93 -50.22 88.98
CA THR A 913 32.25 -49.65 89.29
C THR A 913 32.76 -50.11 90.65
N VAL A 914 31.92 -50.06 91.69
CA VAL A 914 32.24 -50.54 93.03
C VAL A 914 32.61 -52.02 93.03
N GLU A 915 31.83 -52.86 92.34
CA GLU A 915 32.06 -54.30 92.25
C GLU A 915 33.34 -54.64 91.47
N VAL A 916 33.64 -53.93 90.38
CA VAL A 916 34.90 -54.06 89.63
C VAL A 916 36.09 -53.68 90.51
N CYS A 917 36.04 -52.54 91.21
CA CYS A 917 37.08 -52.14 92.14
C CYS A 917 37.27 -53.17 93.27
N SER A 918 36.18 -53.72 93.81
CA SER A 918 36.24 -54.81 94.80
C SER A 918 36.90 -56.08 94.23
N ALA A 919 36.61 -56.43 92.97
CA ALA A 919 37.25 -57.56 92.31
C ALA A 919 38.76 -57.35 92.10
N PHE A 920 39.19 -56.12 91.78
CA PHE A 920 40.62 -55.76 91.73
C PHE A 920 41.29 -55.81 93.11
N ALA A 921 40.64 -55.31 94.16
CA ALA A 921 41.18 -55.41 95.53
C ALA A 921 41.36 -56.87 95.97
N LYS A 922 40.39 -57.75 95.67
CA LYS A 922 40.53 -59.20 95.92
C LYS A 922 41.65 -59.83 95.12
N LEU A 923 41.89 -59.37 93.89
CA LEU A 923 43.03 -59.84 93.09
C LEU A 923 44.36 -59.48 93.77
N GLU A 924 44.49 -58.27 94.31
CA GLU A 924 45.69 -57.83 95.08
C GLU A 924 45.91 -58.65 96.36
N GLU A 925 44.84 -59.09 97.02
CA GLU A 925 44.88 -59.99 98.19
C GLU A 925 45.26 -61.44 97.86
N GLY A 926 45.44 -61.78 96.57
CA GLY A 926 45.89 -63.10 96.10
C GLY A 926 44.77 -64.01 95.54
N TYR A 927 43.54 -63.51 95.39
CA TYR A 927 42.46 -64.26 94.75
C TYR A 927 42.54 -64.19 93.22
N GLU A 928 43.37 -65.02 92.59
CA GLU A 928 43.65 -65.00 91.14
C GLU A 928 42.41 -65.13 90.23
N ASN A 929 41.32 -65.73 90.71
CA ASN A 929 40.08 -65.92 89.94
C ASN A 929 39.03 -64.82 90.14
N ALA A 930 39.28 -63.80 90.97
CA ALA A 930 38.27 -62.80 91.35
C ALA A 930 37.61 -62.10 90.14
N LEU A 931 38.39 -61.72 89.12
CA LEU A 931 37.85 -61.10 87.90
C LEU A 931 37.05 -62.09 87.04
N LYS A 932 37.43 -63.38 87.02
CA LYS A 932 36.69 -64.42 86.27
C LYS A 932 35.35 -64.73 86.93
N ASP A 933 35.29 -64.71 88.26
CA ASP A 933 34.06 -64.93 89.01
C ASP A 933 33.13 -63.71 88.87
N PHE A 934 33.67 -62.49 88.90
CA PHE A 934 32.90 -61.28 88.60
C PHE A 934 32.35 -61.29 87.16
N TYR A 935 33.16 -61.68 86.16
CA TYR A 935 32.69 -61.85 84.79
C TYR A 935 31.53 -62.85 84.68
N ARG A 936 31.60 -64.00 85.39
CA ARG A 936 30.49 -64.95 85.45
C ARG A 936 29.22 -64.33 86.05
N LYS A 937 29.35 -63.56 87.15
CA LYS A 937 28.22 -62.83 87.75
C LYS A 937 27.56 -61.88 86.74
N GLN A 938 28.35 -61.12 85.99
CA GLN A 938 27.84 -60.21 84.96
C GLN A 938 27.11 -60.97 83.83
N VAL A 939 27.65 -62.10 83.36
CA VAL A 939 26.97 -62.97 82.38
C VAL A 939 25.65 -63.51 82.92
N THR A 940 25.60 -63.91 84.20
CA THR A 940 24.34 -64.33 84.82
C THR A 940 23.32 -63.19 84.90
N GLN A 941 23.75 -61.99 85.27
CA GLN A 941 22.87 -60.81 85.33
C GLN A 941 22.39 -60.30 83.97
N LEU A 942 23.10 -60.65 82.88
CA LEU A 942 22.68 -60.34 81.50
C LEU A 942 21.68 -61.37 80.95
N ASN A 943 21.72 -62.60 81.46
CA ASN A 943 20.84 -63.70 81.02
C ASN A 943 19.58 -63.87 81.89
N ALA A 944 19.55 -63.23 83.06
CA ALA A 944 18.37 -63.10 83.92
C ALA A 944 17.46 -62.00 83.38
#